data_AF-A0A6A5VVK1-F1
#
_entry.id   AF-A0A6A5VVK1-F1
#
_cell.length_a   1.000
_cell.length_b   1.000
_cell.length_c   1.000
_cell.angle_alpha   90.00
_cell.angle_beta   90.00
_cell.angle_gamma   90.00
#
_symmetry.space_group_name_H-M   'P 1'
#
loop_
_entity.id
_entity.type
_entity.pdbx_description
1 polymer ?
#
loop_
_entity_poly.entity_id
_entity_poly.type
_entity_poly.pdbx_seq_one_letter_code
_entity_poly.pdbx_strand_id
1 'polypeptide(L)'
;LKVLRNKVLDRLAETLARYKSDRTVNKGPVLDPKHVSSTMMIIDEEHNKVKILCAKNEGLNQHNSTDDTDFLNCWKACMEHISKEGVGTEEDKIHMLDMILKYQRPRITYYLNKLRQALRFEKPTTRIPQATRPRLCDACLQKLPVLRTRSWIDDSGNEFQFPIASLDEGENVSRAALSAQSVKNIKDDVDSIFKQVGQVSSLNKNEDGHLSRAILKQLLPSLFSVWRSPHFQASIKARLRARLQDSQNSERRQHEAFTALKFLCRVYYSVDVFIQAAQSMPIFKSVECILVSLPPEIPTNPISDPISAQTTPLEVAKSLGLYVRGIGWLQHLGKNDIKNSFHKLQRDKCHVHAEVQLLTHQTQHFKSEQKDGYVHPYIGCSKLCCLLCWLLLQVHGAYQVRGTHETIMHRWEIPAILLTEAYTAEYLPILQDFFGLIRMLLQRIMDQPFPLRHAELLAQSSAALSTIETVLDREKAQMEEPQLNMRQVKRDDDAHPLSLPEREVLALYAILFRDFNNIPDPLTSEWLKFGFCYCTSRGQTIQLAKLYIQLAKSGASLGEIARAYEEQTLPSLMRRRGLNSTYLQAKGISFHLPDLEELGIYRLIAEVNHTLSGRFCYCHLPKGGCHPKFETHLSRESDGDYGFHGTNTWERWQLLNFFKHVFGHKDFNARKMQEAKRHPDKKKLEQYLDSLIPNFQRSIVDTVLGEIVFPKLKAGVSFPNGRPPCWCVMHDAIAPEGL
;
A
#
# COMPACT_ATOMS: atom_id res chain seq x y z
N LEU A 1 -17.05 -16.09 -7.71
CA LEU A 1 -17.90 -16.33 -6.51
C LEU A 1 -17.13 -16.31 -5.19
N LYS A 2 -16.05 -17.08 -5.01
CA LYS A 2 -15.24 -17.11 -3.76
C LYS A 2 -14.84 -15.72 -3.23
N VAL A 3 -14.29 -14.86 -4.08
CA VAL A 3 -13.90 -13.48 -3.71
C VAL A 3 -15.09 -12.64 -3.24
N LEU A 4 -16.26 -12.81 -3.87
CA LEU A 4 -17.47 -12.09 -3.50
C LEU A 4 -18.02 -12.58 -2.16
N ARG A 5 -17.90 -13.88 -1.83
CA ARG A 5 -18.22 -14.43 -0.50
C ARG A 5 -17.35 -13.79 0.59
N ASN A 6 -16.04 -13.66 0.35
CA ASN A 6 -15.13 -12.95 1.27
C ASN A 6 -15.56 -11.49 1.48
N LYS A 7 -15.89 -10.79 0.38
CA LYS A 7 -16.37 -9.39 0.43
C LYS A 7 -17.66 -9.27 1.25
N VAL A 8 -18.63 -10.17 1.08
CA VAL A 8 -19.87 -10.16 1.88
C VAL A 8 -19.55 -10.29 3.37
N LEU A 9 -18.70 -11.25 3.75
CA LEU A 9 -18.30 -11.44 5.14
C LEU A 9 -17.64 -10.17 5.72
N ASP A 10 -16.66 -9.60 5.01
CA ASP A 10 -16.00 -8.36 5.46
C ASP A 10 -16.95 -7.17 5.54
N ARG A 11 -17.83 -6.99 4.55
CA ARG A 11 -18.79 -5.87 4.55
C ARG A 11 -19.84 -6.03 5.64
N LEU A 12 -20.32 -7.24 5.90
CA LEU A 12 -21.25 -7.51 6.99
C LEU A 12 -20.58 -7.29 8.35
N ALA A 13 -19.35 -7.78 8.55
CA ALA A 13 -18.58 -7.51 9.75
C ALA A 13 -18.39 -6.00 9.95
N GLU A 14 -17.95 -5.26 8.92
CA GLU A 14 -17.78 -3.81 8.97
C GLU A 14 -19.06 -3.04 9.26
N THR A 15 -20.18 -3.55 8.76
CA THR A 15 -21.50 -2.97 8.99
C THR A 15 -21.98 -3.29 10.39
N LEU A 16 -21.62 -4.42 11.00
CA LEU A 16 -21.99 -4.73 12.38
C LEU A 16 -21.12 -3.99 13.42
N ALA A 17 -19.92 -3.56 13.07
CA ALA A 17 -19.03 -2.87 14.01
C ALA A 17 -19.65 -1.55 14.52
N ARG A 18 -19.77 -1.41 15.85
CA ARG A 18 -20.23 -0.19 16.50
C ARG A 18 -19.17 0.92 16.42
N TYR A 19 -19.61 2.17 16.54
CA TYR A 19 -18.76 3.35 16.42
C TYR A 19 -18.19 3.77 17.78
N LYS A 20 -16.91 4.20 17.83
CA LYS A 20 -16.30 4.78 19.04
C LYS A 20 -16.90 6.16 19.32
N SER A 21 -17.65 6.33 20.40
CA SER A 21 -18.14 7.64 20.84
C SER A 21 -17.00 8.64 21.06
N ASP A 22 -17.29 9.93 20.82
CA ASP A 22 -16.29 10.99 20.84
C ASP A 22 -15.69 11.16 22.25
N ARG A 23 -14.34 11.08 22.34
CA ARG A 23 -13.58 11.12 23.60
C ARG A 23 -13.75 12.44 24.37
N THR A 24 -14.26 13.47 23.70
CA THR A 24 -14.36 14.83 24.24
C THR A 24 -15.63 15.09 25.03
N VAL A 25 -16.65 14.22 24.94
CA VAL A 25 -17.98 14.49 25.51
C VAL A 25 -18.18 13.88 26.90
N ASN A 26 -17.48 12.78 27.25
CA ASN A 26 -17.65 12.12 28.54
C ASN A 26 -16.33 12.01 29.32
N LYS A 27 -16.20 12.76 30.42
CA LYS A 27 -15.11 12.66 31.42
C LYS A 27 -15.32 11.47 32.39
N GLY A 28 -15.81 10.34 31.89
CA GLY A 28 -15.93 9.09 32.66
C GLY A 28 -14.70 8.17 32.49
N PRO A 29 -14.54 7.13 33.32
CA PRO A 29 -13.50 6.13 33.11
C PRO A 29 -13.64 5.54 31.71
N VAL A 30 -12.55 5.60 30.94
CA VAL A 30 -12.47 5.11 29.56
C VAL A 30 -12.69 3.61 29.56
N LEU A 31 -13.92 3.17 29.26
CA LEU A 31 -14.26 1.75 29.18
C LEU A 31 -14.30 1.18 27.76
N ASP A 32 -14.21 1.97 26.69
CA ASP A 32 -14.58 1.42 25.38
C ASP A 32 -13.57 1.58 24.23
N PRO A 33 -12.66 0.60 24.07
CA PRO A 33 -11.95 0.38 22.82
C PRO A 33 -12.60 -0.65 21.87
N LYS A 34 -13.74 -1.29 22.17
CA LYS A 34 -13.98 -2.69 21.77
C LYS A 34 -15.08 -2.99 20.76
N HIS A 35 -15.48 -2.08 19.89
CA HIS A 35 -16.51 -2.37 18.88
C HIS A 35 -15.99 -3.09 17.61
N VAL A 36 -15.37 -4.26 17.77
CA VAL A 36 -14.91 -5.10 16.65
C VAL A 36 -15.84 -6.29 16.49
N SER A 37 -16.04 -6.70 15.25
CA SER A 37 -16.98 -7.73 14.84
C SER A 37 -16.34 -8.60 13.78
N SER A 38 -16.74 -9.86 13.77
CA SER A 38 -16.29 -10.85 12.80
C SER A 38 -17.48 -11.68 12.32
N THR A 39 -17.38 -12.20 11.10
CA THR A 39 -18.41 -13.04 10.49
C THR A 39 -17.82 -14.30 9.85
N MET A 40 -18.58 -15.38 9.83
CA MET A 40 -18.24 -16.65 9.19
C MET A 40 -19.47 -17.20 8.46
N MET A 41 -19.25 -17.92 7.36
CA MET A 41 -20.30 -18.45 6.50
C MET A 41 -20.27 -19.98 6.44
N ILE A 42 -21.42 -20.61 6.61
CA ILE A 42 -21.65 -22.04 6.36
C ILE A 42 -22.63 -22.14 5.20
N ILE A 43 -22.24 -22.87 4.16
CA ILE A 43 -22.92 -22.91 2.87
C ILE A 43 -23.54 -24.29 2.67
N ASP A 44 -24.83 -24.28 2.36
CA ASP A 44 -25.58 -25.45 1.90
C ASP A 44 -26.05 -25.15 0.46
N GLU A 45 -25.25 -25.59 -0.51
CA GLU A 45 -25.54 -25.34 -1.93
C GLU A 45 -26.73 -26.15 -2.43
N GLU A 46 -27.00 -27.33 -1.85
CA GLU A 46 -28.11 -28.20 -2.23
C GLU A 46 -29.47 -27.55 -1.91
N HIS A 47 -29.59 -26.95 -0.73
CA HIS A 47 -30.81 -26.29 -0.29
C HIS A 47 -30.84 -24.78 -0.58
N ASN A 48 -29.84 -24.26 -1.30
CA ASN A 48 -29.69 -22.82 -1.55
C ASN A 48 -29.75 -21.98 -0.26
N LYS A 49 -29.11 -22.49 0.79
CA LYS A 49 -29.16 -21.94 2.14
C LYS A 49 -27.76 -21.52 2.61
N VAL A 50 -27.71 -20.46 3.39
CA VAL A 50 -26.49 -19.99 4.04
C VAL A 50 -26.74 -19.65 5.51
N LYS A 51 -25.92 -20.18 6.40
CA LYS A 51 -25.85 -19.76 7.81
C LYS A 51 -24.68 -18.79 7.97
N ILE A 52 -24.91 -17.62 8.57
CA ILE A 52 -23.89 -16.60 8.81
C ILE A 52 -23.76 -16.38 10.30
N LEU A 53 -22.62 -16.79 10.84
CA LEU A 53 -22.26 -16.59 12.23
C LEU A 53 -21.73 -15.16 12.37
N CYS A 54 -22.25 -14.42 13.34
CA CYS A 54 -21.86 -13.06 13.64
C CYS A 54 -21.35 -12.99 15.08
N ALA A 55 -20.17 -12.42 15.30
CA ALA A 55 -19.59 -12.22 16.62
C ALA A 55 -19.18 -10.76 16.85
N LYS A 56 -19.24 -10.31 18.11
CA LYS A 56 -18.79 -8.99 18.55
C LYS A 56 -17.97 -9.13 19.83
N ASN A 57 -16.91 -8.35 19.98
CA ASN A 57 -16.09 -8.35 21.20
C ASN A 57 -16.91 -8.03 22.46
N GLU A 58 -17.90 -7.16 22.34
CA GLU A 58 -18.87 -6.80 23.37
C GLU A 58 -20.12 -7.69 23.35
N GLY A 59 -20.23 -8.68 22.46
CA GLY A 59 -21.45 -9.45 22.25
C GLY A 59 -22.54 -8.67 21.52
N LEU A 60 -23.45 -9.39 20.86
CA LEU A 60 -24.51 -8.81 20.03
C LEU A 60 -25.76 -8.37 20.81
N ASN A 61 -25.83 -8.67 22.11
CA ASN A 61 -27.01 -8.44 22.95
C ASN A 61 -26.75 -7.57 24.21
N GLN A 62 -25.59 -6.90 24.32
CA GLN A 62 -25.36 -6.03 25.48
C GLN A 62 -26.29 -4.81 25.45
N HIS A 63 -27.07 -4.66 26.53
CA HIS A 63 -28.01 -3.56 26.85
C HIS A 63 -29.43 -3.58 26.23
N ASN A 64 -30.04 -4.74 25.96
CA ASN A 64 -31.41 -4.82 25.40
C ASN A 64 -31.59 -4.07 24.06
N SER A 65 -30.49 -3.81 23.34
CA SER A 65 -30.52 -3.23 22.00
C SER A 65 -30.91 -4.33 21.01
N THR A 66 -32.17 -4.35 20.57
CA THR A 66 -32.64 -5.21 19.47
C THR A 66 -32.07 -4.79 18.11
N ASP A 67 -31.34 -3.67 18.05
CA ASP A 67 -30.88 -3.04 16.82
C ASP A 67 -30.05 -3.99 15.93
N ASP A 68 -29.22 -4.86 16.53
CA ASP A 68 -28.37 -5.81 15.80
C ASP A 68 -29.21 -6.92 15.15
N THR A 69 -30.15 -7.48 15.91
CA THR A 69 -31.09 -8.52 15.45
C THR A 69 -32.07 -7.96 14.42
N ASP A 70 -32.62 -6.77 14.68
CA ASP A 70 -33.54 -6.09 13.78
C ASP A 70 -32.86 -5.77 12.44
N PHE A 71 -31.62 -5.25 12.49
CA PHE A 71 -30.83 -5.02 11.29
C PHE A 71 -30.56 -6.32 10.52
N LEU A 72 -30.09 -7.38 11.21
CA LEU A 72 -29.77 -8.65 10.55
C LEU A 72 -31.02 -9.31 9.95
N ASN A 73 -32.18 -9.20 10.59
CA ASN A 73 -33.45 -9.70 10.08
C ASN A 73 -33.90 -8.93 8.83
N CYS A 74 -33.85 -7.59 8.85
CA CYS A 74 -34.16 -6.79 7.67
C CYS A 74 -33.16 -7.05 6.53
N TRP A 75 -31.88 -7.20 6.85
CA TRP A 75 -30.82 -7.45 5.87
C TRP A 75 -31.00 -8.81 5.22
N LYS A 76 -31.24 -9.85 6.02
CA LYS A 76 -31.60 -11.19 5.55
C LYS A 76 -32.80 -11.14 4.61
N ALA A 77 -33.89 -10.48 5.00
CA ALA A 77 -35.11 -10.44 4.20
C ALA A 77 -34.87 -9.80 2.83
N CYS A 78 -34.07 -8.73 2.79
CA CYS A 78 -33.69 -8.06 1.54
C CYS A 78 -32.79 -8.95 0.66
N MET A 79 -31.78 -9.61 1.26
CA MET A 79 -30.92 -10.57 0.53
C MET A 79 -31.72 -11.73 -0.07
N GLU A 80 -32.65 -12.31 0.70
CA GLU A 80 -33.50 -13.42 0.25
C GLU A 80 -34.46 -12.99 -0.86
N HIS A 81 -35.06 -11.80 -0.74
CA HIS A 81 -35.95 -11.27 -1.77
C HIS A 81 -35.21 -11.12 -3.11
N ILE A 82 -34.08 -10.41 -3.13
CA ILE A 82 -33.28 -10.19 -4.34
C ILE A 82 -32.79 -11.52 -4.94
N SER A 83 -32.37 -12.45 -4.10
CA SER A 83 -31.87 -13.76 -4.55
C SER A 83 -32.96 -14.66 -5.14
N LYS A 84 -34.20 -14.54 -4.66
CA LYS A 84 -35.37 -15.25 -5.20
C LYS A 84 -35.82 -14.68 -6.54
N GLU A 85 -35.86 -13.36 -6.67
CA GLU A 85 -36.23 -12.67 -7.92
C GLU A 85 -35.12 -12.77 -8.98
N GLY A 86 -33.86 -12.95 -8.56
CA GLY A 86 -32.70 -13.09 -9.45
C GLY A 86 -32.19 -11.75 -10.02
N VAL A 87 -32.93 -10.66 -9.85
CA VAL A 87 -32.53 -9.31 -10.25
C VAL A 87 -32.88 -8.33 -9.13
N GLY A 88 -31.87 -7.65 -8.60
CA GLY A 88 -32.06 -6.56 -7.64
C GLY A 88 -32.44 -5.25 -8.33
N THR A 89 -33.59 -4.70 -7.96
CA THR A 89 -34.16 -3.44 -8.48
C THR A 89 -33.48 -2.20 -7.88
N GLU A 90 -33.76 -1.01 -8.40
CA GLU A 90 -33.30 0.23 -7.77
C GLU A 90 -33.98 0.47 -6.42
N GLU A 91 -35.23 0.04 -6.27
CA GLU A 91 -35.97 0.05 -5.01
C GLU A 91 -35.26 -0.81 -3.95
N ASP A 92 -34.76 -1.98 -4.32
CA ASP A 92 -33.99 -2.86 -3.42
C ASP A 92 -32.69 -2.19 -2.96
N LYS A 93 -31.97 -1.54 -3.88
CA LYS A 93 -30.75 -0.79 -3.56
C LYS A 93 -31.04 0.35 -2.58
N ILE A 94 -32.13 1.09 -2.81
CA ILE A 94 -32.56 2.18 -1.93
C ILE A 94 -32.95 1.62 -0.56
N HIS A 95 -33.69 0.52 -0.50
CA HIS A 95 -34.12 -0.13 0.74
C HIS A 95 -32.92 -0.63 1.56
N MET A 96 -31.97 -1.34 0.92
CA MET A 96 -30.73 -1.81 1.52
C MET A 96 -29.90 -0.64 2.07
N LEU A 97 -29.74 0.42 1.27
CA LEU A 97 -29.05 1.63 1.72
C LEU A 97 -29.75 2.25 2.93
N ASP A 98 -31.08 2.34 2.91
CA ASP A 98 -31.85 2.95 3.99
C ASP A 98 -31.68 2.24 5.32
N MET A 99 -31.70 0.91 5.29
CA MET A 99 -31.47 0.08 6.46
C MET A 99 -30.04 0.28 7.00
N ILE A 100 -29.02 0.27 6.14
CA ILE A 100 -27.63 0.51 6.55
C ILE A 100 -27.46 1.93 7.11
N LEU A 101 -28.05 2.96 6.49
CA LEU A 101 -28.01 4.34 6.97
C LEU A 101 -28.63 4.47 8.37
N LYS A 102 -29.75 3.78 8.62
CA LYS A 102 -30.42 3.76 9.93
C LYS A 102 -29.51 3.13 10.97
N TYR A 103 -28.96 1.94 10.69
CA TYR A 103 -28.13 1.19 11.62
C TYR A 103 -26.77 1.88 11.90
N GLN A 104 -26.11 2.41 10.87
CA GLN A 104 -24.80 3.09 10.96
C GLN A 104 -24.90 4.59 11.27
N ARG A 105 -26.08 5.11 11.66
CA ARG A 105 -26.31 6.54 11.91
C ARG A 105 -25.25 7.19 12.82
N PRO A 106 -24.83 6.59 13.96
CA PRO A 106 -23.79 7.20 14.81
C PRO A 106 -22.46 7.40 14.08
N ARG A 107 -22.02 6.40 13.31
CA ARG A 107 -20.77 6.43 12.53
C ARG A 107 -20.82 7.46 11.42
N ILE A 108 -21.92 7.47 10.66
CA ILE A 108 -22.13 8.43 9.58
C ILE A 108 -22.11 9.85 10.14
N THR A 109 -22.84 10.09 11.23
CA THR A 109 -22.90 11.40 11.90
C THR A 109 -21.51 11.88 12.32
N TYR A 110 -20.66 11.00 12.81
CA TYR A 110 -19.28 11.35 13.16
C TYR A 110 -18.47 11.81 11.94
N TYR A 111 -18.45 11.03 10.85
CA TYR A 111 -17.69 11.41 9.65
C TYR A 111 -18.26 12.65 8.99
N LEU A 112 -19.58 12.85 9.03
CA LEU A 112 -20.21 14.10 8.62
C LEU A 112 -19.76 15.29 9.47
N ASN A 113 -19.65 15.13 10.79
CA ASN A 113 -19.14 16.18 11.66
C ASN A 113 -17.67 16.48 11.42
N LYS A 114 -16.83 15.46 11.15
CA LYS A 114 -15.44 15.64 10.74
C LYS A 114 -15.34 16.38 9.41
N LEU A 115 -16.15 16.01 8.44
CA LEU A 115 -16.21 16.68 7.15
C LEU A 115 -16.64 18.15 7.30
N ARG A 116 -17.68 18.41 8.09
CA ARG A 116 -18.12 19.77 8.45
C ARG A 116 -17.00 20.58 9.09
N GLN A 117 -16.33 20.01 10.10
CA GLN A 117 -15.22 20.67 10.78
C GLN A 117 -14.08 20.99 9.82
N ALA A 118 -13.70 20.04 8.97
CA ALA A 118 -12.64 20.22 7.98
C ALA A 118 -12.97 21.25 6.91
N LEU A 119 -14.27 21.45 6.59
CA LEU A 119 -14.74 22.37 5.55
C LEU A 119 -15.27 23.72 6.07
N ARG A 120 -15.27 23.98 7.38
CA ARG A 120 -15.70 25.25 7.98
C ARG A 120 -14.87 26.43 7.49
N PHE A 121 -15.51 27.49 7.01
CA PHE A 121 -14.83 28.71 6.60
C PHE A 121 -14.22 29.42 7.82
N GLU A 122 -12.91 29.69 7.79
CA GLU A 122 -12.24 30.58 8.75
C GLU A 122 -11.80 31.84 7.97
N LYS A 123 -12.00 33.03 8.56
CA LYS A 123 -11.64 34.29 7.90
C LYS A 123 -10.13 34.28 7.55
N PRO A 124 -9.74 34.67 6.33
CA PRO A 124 -8.33 34.75 5.95
C PRO A 124 -7.59 35.73 6.85
N THR A 125 -6.42 35.33 7.34
CA THR A 125 -5.53 36.24 8.08
C THR A 125 -4.92 37.22 7.09
N THR A 126 -5.17 38.51 7.28
CA THR A 126 -4.67 39.60 6.45
C THR A 126 -3.13 39.57 6.38
N ARG A 127 -2.58 39.06 5.28
CA ARG A 127 -1.20 39.36 4.89
C ARG A 127 -1.25 40.55 3.93
N ILE A 128 -0.58 41.63 4.32
CA ILE A 128 -0.47 42.87 3.56
C ILE A 128 0.34 42.60 2.29
N PRO A 129 -0.15 42.93 1.07
CA PRO A 129 0.62 42.80 -0.15
C PRO A 129 1.60 43.98 -0.31
N GLN A 130 2.88 43.69 -0.51
CA GLN A 130 3.86 44.65 -1.03
C GLN A 130 3.94 44.57 -2.56
N ALA A 131 4.06 45.75 -3.18
CA ALA A 131 3.65 46.04 -4.54
C ALA A 131 4.78 45.94 -5.60
N THR A 132 4.39 45.39 -6.77
CA THR A 132 4.71 45.72 -8.18
C THR A 132 6.14 45.96 -8.70
N ARG A 133 6.45 45.29 -9.83
CA ARG A 133 6.89 45.90 -11.12
C ARG A 133 6.78 44.90 -12.32
N PRO A 134 6.87 45.34 -13.61
CA PRO A 134 5.74 45.67 -14.49
C PRO A 134 5.46 44.64 -15.62
N ARG A 135 4.23 44.63 -16.16
CA ARG A 135 3.78 43.80 -17.29
C ARG A 135 4.02 44.48 -18.65
N LEU A 136 4.43 43.68 -19.64
CA LEU A 136 4.42 44.02 -21.08
C LEU A 136 2.96 44.05 -21.58
N CYS A 137 2.63 45.02 -22.43
CA CYS A 137 1.27 45.30 -22.87
C CYS A 137 0.79 44.35 -23.99
N ASP A 138 -0.49 43.96 -23.89
CA ASP A 138 -1.21 43.01 -24.77
C ASP A 138 -1.23 43.40 -26.26
N ALA A 139 -0.89 44.65 -26.61
CA ALA A 139 -0.85 45.12 -27.98
C ALA A 139 0.29 44.50 -28.82
N CYS A 140 1.34 43.95 -28.18
CA CYS A 140 2.47 43.33 -28.88
C CYS A 140 2.19 41.87 -29.28
N LEU A 141 1.29 41.18 -28.55
CA LEU A 141 1.00 39.76 -28.75
C LEU A 141 0.03 39.47 -29.91
N GLN A 142 -0.71 40.47 -30.38
CA GLN A 142 -1.71 40.30 -31.44
C GLN A 142 -1.13 40.33 -32.88
N LYS A 143 0.20 40.46 -33.06
CA LYS A 143 0.83 40.61 -34.39
C LYS A 143 1.57 39.38 -34.94
N LEU A 144 1.47 38.20 -34.33
CA LEU A 144 2.14 36.99 -34.86
C LEU A 144 1.14 36.02 -35.52
N PRO A 145 1.33 35.64 -36.80
CA PRO A 145 0.41 34.74 -37.50
C PRO A 145 0.64 33.27 -37.16
N VAL A 146 -0.43 32.63 -36.67
CA VAL A 146 -0.86 31.22 -36.81
C VAL A 146 0.20 30.11 -36.90
N LEU A 147 0.22 29.22 -35.89
CA LEU A 147 0.38 27.77 -36.08
C LEU A 147 -0.61 27.00 -35.17
N ARG A 148 -1.22 25.96 -35.75
CA ARG A 148 -2.50 25.34 -35.37
C ARG A 148 -2.38 24.27 -34.26
N THR A 149 -3.45 24.12 -33.48
CA THR A 149 -3.72 23.06 -32.49
C THR A 149 -3.67 21.66 -33.12
N ARG A 150 -3.31 20.63 -32.32
CA ARG A 150 -3.51 19.21 -32.69
C ARG A 150 -4.60 18.60 -31.82
N SER A 151 -5.46 17.79 -32.42
CA SER A 151 -6.42 16.93 -31.72
C SER A 151 -6.01 15.46 -31.82
N TRP A 152 -6.24 14.69 -30.76
CA TRP A 152 -6.02 13.25 -30.67
C TRP A 152 -7.26 12.61 -30.05
N ILE A 153 -7.69 11.44 -30.53
CA ILE A 153 -8.82 10.69 -29.96
C ILE A 153 -8.29 9.33 -29.55
N ASP A 154 -8.55 8.92 -28.31
CA ASP A 154 -8.14 7.60 -27.81
C ASP A 154 -9.10 6.49 -28.26
N ASP A 155 -8.72 5.24 -27.98
CA ASP A 155 -9.47 4.04 -28.36
C ASP A 155 -10.84 3.92 -27.64
N SER A 156 -11.12 4.82 -26.69
CA SER A 156 -12.40 4.95 -25.99
C SER A 156 -13.25 6.13 -26.48
N GLY A 157 -12.82 6.81 -27.54
CA GLY A 157 -13.55 7.93 -28.15
C GLY A 157 -13.35 9.28 -27.45
N ASN A 158 -12.37 9.42 -26.55
CA ASN A 158 -12.11 10.68 -25.85
C ASN A 158 -11.20 11.58 -26.67
N GLU A 159 -11.63 12.82 -26.94
CA GLU A 159 -10.86 13.80 -27.72
C GLU A 159 -10.02 14.73 -26.83
N PHE A 160 -8.75 14.86 -27.19
CA PHE A 160 -7.72 15.68 -26.55
C PHE A 160 -7.29 16.77 -27.51
N GLN A 161 -7.28 18.04 -27.08
CA GLN A 161 -6.78 19.15 -27.89
C GLN A 161 -5.58 19.81 -27.22
N PHE A 162 -4.51 20.00 -27.99
CA PHE A 162 -3.25 20.57 -27.53
C PHE A 162 -2.99 21.92 -28.22
N PRO A 163 -2.92 23.04 -27.48
CA PRO A 163 -2.34 24.29 -27.96
C PRO A 163 -0.81 24.20 -27.92
N ILE A 164 -0.13 24.74 -28.94
CA ILE A 164 1.34 24.85 -28.94
C ILE A 164 1.71 26.30 -28.63
N ALA A 165 2.02 26.65 -27.36
CA ALA A 165 2.89 27.80 -27.04
C ALA A 165 3.40 27.89 -25.58
N SER A 166 4.71 28.20 -25.49
CA SER A 166 5.55 28.85 -24.46
C SER A 166 5.83 28.20 -23.10
N LEU A 167 7.11 28.30 -22.70
CA LEU A 167 7.80 27.58 -21.61
C LEU A 167 7.29 27.85 -20.18
N ASP A 168 6.46 28.86 -19.95
CA ASP A 168 6.01 29.23 -18.59
C ASP A 168 4.66 28.61 -18.17
N GLU A 169 3.96 27.93 -19.08
CA GLU A 169 2.71 27.22 -18.75
C GLU A 169 2.89 25.71 -18.53
N GLY A 170 4.10 25.17 -18.75
CA GLY A 170 4.41 23.73 -18.66
C GLY A 170 4.16 23.12 -17.28
N GLU A 171 4.34 23.88 -16.20
CA GLU A 171 4.07 23.41 -14.84
C GLU A 171 2.56 23.27 -14.54
N ASN A 172 1.73 24.15 -15.13
CA ASN A 172 0.28 24.08 -14.98
C ASN A 172 -0.34 22.99 -15.87
N VAL A 173 0.22 22.75 -17.05
CA VAL A 173 -0.21 21.67 -17.97
C VAL A 173 0.14 20.28 -17.42
N SER A 174 1.31 20.12 -16.80
CA SER A 174 1.75 18.86 -16.17
C SER A 174 0.88 18.49 -14.96
N ARG A 175 0.51 19.48 -14.14
CA ARG A 175 -0.46 19.28 -13.05
C ARG A 175 -1.86 18.99 -13.54
N ALA A 176 -2.32 19.59 -14.64
CA ALA A 176 -3.66 19.35 -15.17
C ALA A 176 -3.84 17.91 -15.72
N ALA A 177 -2.81 17.35 -16.36
CA ALA A 177 -2.77 15.96 -16.80
C ALA A 177 -2.70 14.97 -15.61
N LEU A 178 -1.90 15.28 -14.57
CA LEU A 178 -1.78 14.46 -13.36
C LEU A 178 -2.99 14.54 -12.40
N SER A 179 -3.80 15.60 -12.50
CA SER A 179 -5.00 15.81 -11.66
C SER A 179 -6.33 15.62 -12.39
N ALA A 180 -6.28 15.24 -13.67
CA ALA A 180 -7.40 15.13 -14.59
C ALA A 180 -8.25 16.42 -14.71
N GLN A 181 -7.66 17.59 -14.42
CA GLN A 181 -8.35 18.89 -14.49
C GLN A 181 -8.73 19.32 -15.92
N SER A 182 -8.14 18.71 -16.95
CA SER A 182 -8.40 18.99 -18.37
C SER A 182 -9.48 18.10 -19.00
N VAL A 183 -10.10 17.18 -18.24
CA VAL A 183 -11.13 16.26 -18.76
C VAL A 183 -12.51 16.92 -18.68
N LYS A 184 -13.18 17.09 -19.84
CA LYS A 184 -14.45 17.84 -19.95
C LYS A 184 -15.62 17.27 -19.13
N ASN A 185 -15.62 15.96 -18.80
CA ASN A 185 -16.74 15.31 -18.09
C ASN A 185 -16.46 15.00 -16.60
N ILE A 186 -15.19 14.93 -16.19
CA ILE A 186 -14.80 14.64 -14.78
C ILE A 186 -15.14 15.82 -13.87
N LYS A 187 -15.08 17.04 -14.42
CA LYS A 187 -15.31 18.28 -13.69
C LYS A 187 -16.76 18.38 -13.17
N ASP A 188 -17.74 17.97 -13.97
CA ASP A 188 -19.16 18.10 -13.64
C ASP A 188 -19.59 17.12 -12.53
N ASP A 189 -19.13 15.86 -12.58
CA ASP A 189 -19.44 14.85 -11.55
C ASP A 189 -18.78 15.18 -10.20
N VAL A 190 -17.52 15.63 -10.23
CA VAL A 190 -16.81 16.05 -9.02
C VAL A 190 -17.44 17.33 -8.46
N ASP A 191 -17.80 18.30 -9.29
CA ASP A 191 -18.46 19.53 -8.84
C ASP A 191 -19.86 19.26 -8.28
N SER A 192 -20.60 18.29 -8.84
CA SER A 192 -21.87 17.80 -8.29
C SER A 192 -21.69 17.19 -6.89
N ILE A 193 -20.67 16.34 -6.69
CA ILE A 193 -20.33 15.78 -5.38
C ILE A 193 -19.97 16.90 -4.40
N PHE A 194 -19.14 17.87 -4.79
CA PHE A 194 -18.75 18.97 -3.90
C PHE A 194 -19.92 19.93 -3.59
N LYS A 195 -20.89 20.06 -4.49
CA LYS A 195 -22.16 20.77 -4.24
C LYS A 195 -23.00 20.04 -3.19
N GLN A 196 -23.18 18.72 -3.34
CA GLN A 196 -23.88 17.88 -2.36
C GLN A 196 -23.16 17.85 -1.01
N VAL A 197 -21.83 17.74 -1.00
CA VAL A 197 -21.00 17.85 0.21
C VAL A 197 -21.18 19.22 0.86
N GLY A 198 -21.29 20.29 0.06
CA GLY A 198 -21.62 21.64 0.52
C GLY A 198 -22.97 21.68 1.23
N GLN A 199 -24.01 21.09 0.64
CA GLN A 199 -25.35 21.00 1.21
C GLN A 199 -25.37 20.21 2.53
N VAL A 200 -24.68 19.07 2.59
CA VAL A 200 -24.57 18.28 3.84
C VAL A 200 -23.79 19.02 4.92
N SER A 201 -22.82 19.84 4.50
CA SER A 201 -21.98 20.63 5.41
C SER A 201 -22.68 21.87 5.95
N SER A 202 -23.64 22.43 5.22
CA SER A 202 -24.44 23.60 5.64
C SER A 202 -25.63 23.24 6.52
N LEU A 203 -26.09 21.98 6.53
CA LEU A 203 -27.17 21.54 7.41
C LEU A 203 -26.76 21.64 8.89
N ASN A 204 -27.58 22.32 9.68
CA ASN A 204 -27.39 22.44 11.12
C ASN A 204 -27.50 21.07 11.81
N LYS A 205 -26.86 20.93 12.99
CA LYS A 205 -26.95 19.69 13.80
C LYS A 205 -28.39 19.31 14.19
N ASN A 206 -29.33 20.26 14.12
CA ASN A 206 -30.72 20.14 14.58
C ASN A 206 -31.76 20.17 13.45
N GLU A 207 -31.35 20.25 12.17
CA GLU A 207 -32.28 20.20 11.03
C GLU A 207 -32.54 18.76 10.58
N ASP A 208 -33.81 18.47 10.28
CA ASP A 208 -34.43 17.16 10.17
C ASP A 208 -33.55 16.02 9.66
N GLY A 209 -33.54 14.92 10.42
CA GLY A 209 -32.88 13.67 10.03
C GLY A 209 -33.35 13.12 8.68
N HIS A 210 -34.54 13.53 8.22
CA HIS A 210 -35.10 13.16 6.93
C HIS A 210 -34.37 13.84 5.76
N LEU A 211 -34.08 15.15 5.84
CA LEU A 211 -33.40 15.90 4.77
C LEU A 211 -31.94 15.48 4.63
N SER A 212 -31.25 15.28 5.76
CA SER A 212 -29.89 14.72 5.77
C SER A 212 -29.84 13.33 5.14
N ARG A 213 -30.85 12.49 5.40
CA ARG A 213 -30.95 11.14 4.82
C ARG A 213 -31.21 11.20 3.32
N ALA A 214 -32.10 12.07 2.85
CA ALA A 214 -32.39 12.24 1.42
C ALA A 214 -31.14 12.66 0.63
N ILE A 215 -30.34 13.60 1.15
CA ILE A 215 -29.10 14.03 0.49
C ILE A 215 -28.04 12.91 0.53
N LEU A 216 -27.94 12.15 1.62
CA LEU A 216 -27.04 10.99 1.68
C LEU A 216 -27.41 9.91 0.66
N LYS A 217 -28.70 9.68 0.38
CA LYS A 217 -29.14 8.74 -0.65
C LYS A 217 -28.69 9.14 -2.06
N GLN A 218 -28.47 10.42 -2.33
CA GLN A 218 -27.95 10.90 -3.61
C GLN A 218 -26.42 10.98 -3.61
N LEU A 219 -25.83 11.46 -2.50
CA LEU A 219 -24.40 11.67 -2.37
C LEU A 219 -23.62 10.37 -2.38
N LEU A 220 -24.05 9.35 -1.61
CA LEU A 220 -23.24 8.15 -1.43
C LEU A 220 -23.10 7.28 -2.70
N PRO A 221 -24.15 7.03 -3.50
CA PRO A 221 -24.00 6.35 -4.79
C PRO A 221 -23.11 7.14 -5.76
N SER A 222 -23.32 8.46 -5.86
CA SER A 222 -22.54 9.33 -6.74
C SER A 222 -21.07 9.34 -6.33
N LEU A 223 -20.81 9.48 -5.03
CA LEU A 223 -19.48 9.41 -4.45
C LEU A 223 -18.84 8.05 -4.74
N PHE A 224 -19.55 6.95 -4.59
CA PHE A 224 -19.03 5.61 -4.86
C PHE A 224 -18.69 5.38 -6.33
N SER A 225 -19.57 5.80 -7.26
CA SER A 225 -19.33 5.73 -8.70
C SER A 225 -18.04 6.43 -9.10
N VAL A 226 -17.85 7.65 -8.58
CA VAL A 226 -16.66 8.48 -8.81
C VAL A 226 -15.43 7.92 -8.08
N TRP A 227 -15.57 7.43 -6.85
CA TRP A 227 -14.44 6.95 -6.04
C TRP A 227 -13.81 5.67 -6.59
N ARG A 228 -14.49 4.91 -7.45
CA ARG A 228 -13.93 3.70 -8.08
C ARG A 228 -12.74 3.97 -8.99
N SER A 229 -12.60 5.17 -9.55
CA SER A 229 -11.50 5.48 -10.48
C SER A 229 -10.38 6.32 -9.82
N PRO A 230 -9.10 5.92 -10.01
CA PRO A 230 -7.94 6.65 -9.49
C PRO A 230 -7.88 8.11 -9.94
N HIS A 231 -8.32 8.40 -11.17
CA HIS A 231 -8.34 9.75 -11.73
C HIS A 231 -9.27 10.68 -10.94
N PHE A 232 -10.48 10.21 -10.63
CA PHE A 232 -11.44 10.96 -9.84
C PHE A 232 -11.01 11.14 -8.38
N GLN A 233 -10.34 10.15 -7.78
CA GLN A 233 -9.75 10.31 -6.45
C GLN A 233 -8.66 11.41 -6.43
N ALA A 234 -7.84 11.48 -7.48
CA ALA A 234 -6.85 12.55 -7.65
C ALA A 234 -7.53 13.92 -7.84
N SER A 235 -8.62 13.98 -8.61
CA SER A 235 -9.42 15.21 -8.78
C SER A 235 -10.06 15.66 -7.47
N ILE A 236 -10.59 14.75 -6.64
CA ILE A 236 -11.12 15.08 -5.29
C ILE A 236 -10.00 15.65 -4.41
N LYS A 237 -8.80 15.05 -4.40
CA LYS A 237 -7.64 15.58 -3.66
C LYS A 237 -7.23 16.97 -4.16
N ALA A 238 -7.19 17.18 -5.48
CA ALA A 238 -6.87 18.47 -6.07
C ALA A 238 -7.91 19.54 -5.71
N ARG A 239 -9.20 19.19 -5.70
CA ARG A 239 -10.29 20.09 -5.32
C ARG A 239 -10.25 20.45 -3.83
N LEU A 240 -9.93 19.49 -2.95
CA LEU A 240 -9.71 19.75 -1.53
C LEU A 240 -8.51 20.66 -1.28
N ARG A 241 -7.41 20.46 -2.01
CA ARG A 241 -6.23 21.34 -1.98
C ARG A 241 -6.60 22.77 -2.36
N ALA A 242 -7.26 22.95 -3.51
CA ALA A 242 -7.68 24.27 -3.97
C ALA A 242 -8.64 24.97 -2.99
N ARG A 243 -9.57 24.22 -2.38
CA ARG A 243 -10.55 24.77 -1.45
C ARG A 243 -9.98 25.16 -0.08
N LEU A 244 -8.91 24.50 0.36
CA LEU A 244 -8.32 24.68 1.69
C LEU A 244 -6.95 25.36 1.68
N GLN A 245 -6.49 25.85 0.53
CA GLN A 245 -5.15 26.40 0.33
C GLN A 245 -4.83 27.55 1.31
N ASP A 246 -5.81 28.42 1.58
CA ASP A 246 -5.65 29.60 2.44
C ASP A 246 -6.11 29.37 3.91
N SER A 247 -6.41 28.12 4.28
CA SER A 247 -6.90 27.77 5.63
C SER A 247 -5.77 27.42 6.60
N GLN A 248 -5.92 27.76 7.89
CA GLN A 248 -5.02 27.24 8.92
C GLN A 248 -5.08 25.70 8.98
N ASN A 249 -3.93 25.06 9.20
CA ASN A 249 -3.79 23.60 9.24
C ASN A 249 -4.30 22.90 7.95
N SER A 250 -4.08 23.51 6.78
CA SER A 250 -4.59 23.05 5.48
C SER A 250 -4.38 21.55 5.23
N GLU A 251 -3.16 21.03 5.45
CA GLU A 251 -2.85 19.61 5.22
C GLU A 251 -3.67 18.66 6.12
N ARG A 252 -3.76 18.98 7.42
CA ARG A 252 -4.56 18.19 8.37
C ARG A 252 -6.04 18.20 7.98
N ARG A 253 -6.57 19.36 7.59
CA ARG A 253 -7.98 19.51 7.18
C ARG A 253 -8.26 18.77 5.86
N GLN A 254 -7.34 18.82 4.89
CA GLN A 254 -7.43 18.04 3.66
C GLN A 254 -7.46 16.54 3.97
N HIS A 255 -6.58 16.05 4.85
CA HIS A 255 -6.54 14.66 5.26
C HIS A 255 -7.81 14.23 6.00
N GLU A 256 -8.32 15.05 6.93
CA GLU A 256 -9.57 14.80 7.65
C GLU A 256 -10.79 14.74 6.70
N ALA A 257 -10.89 15.68 5.74
CA ALA A 257 -11.96 15.71 4.75
C ALA A 257 -11.90 14.50 3.80
N PHE A 258 -10.70 14.18 3.28
CA PHE A 258 -10.51 13.04 2.39
C PHE A 258 -10.84 11.71 3.10
N THR A 259 -10.41 11.56 4.35
CA THR A 259 -10.71 10.39 5.17
C THR A 259 -12.21 10.25 5.45
N ALA A 260 -12.89 11.36 5.78
CA ALA A 260 -14.33 11.35 6.00
C ALA A 260 -15.11 10.94 4.74
N LEU A 261 -14.79 11.51 3.57
CA LEU A 261 -15.40 11.12 2.29
C LEU A 261 -15.17 9.64 1.97
N LYS A 262 -13.94 9.14 2.20
CA LYS A 262 -13.62 7.71 2.01
C LYS A 262 -14.49 6.80 2.87
N PHE A 263 -14.66 7.13 4.16
CA PHE A 263 -15.49 6.33 5.05
C PHE A 263 -16.97 6.37 4.67
N LEU A 264 -17.48 7.51 4.22
CA LEU A 264 -18.85 7.63 3.72
C LEU A 264 -19.04 6.77 2.46
N CYS A 265 -18.09 6.80 1.52
CA CYS A 265 -18.08 5.94 0.33
C CYS A 265 -18.12 4.44 0.70
N ARG A 266 -17.36 4.03 1.72
CA ARG A 266 -17.35 2.63 2.21
C ARG A 266 -18.71 2.14 2.72
N VAL A 267 -19.56 3.03 3.25
CA VAL A 267 -20.92 2.66 3.69
C VAL A 267 -21.76 2.20 2.51
N TYR A 268 -21.70 2.90 1.38
CA TYR A 268 -22.43 2.50 0.17
C TYR A 268 -21.79 1.31 -0.53
N TYR A 269 -20.46 1.16 -0.42
CA TYR A 269 -19.80 -0.04 -0.96
C TYR A 269 -20.34 -1.34 -0.35
N SER A 270 -20.76 -1.34 0.93
CA SER A 270 -21.46 -2.50 1.51
C SER A 270 -22.75 -2.83 0.76
N VAL A 271 -23.55 -1.81 0.38
CA VAL A 271 -24.77 -1.99 -0.41
C VAL A 271 -24.46 -2.66 -1.74
N ASP A 272 -23.49 -2.12 -2.50
CA ASP A 272 -23.08 -2.65 -3.81
C ASP A 272 -22.69 -4.14 -3.72
N VAL A 273 -21.89 -4.51 -2.70
CA VAL A 273 -21.48 -5.91 -2.47
C VAL A 273 -22.67 -6.81 -2.11
N PHE A 274 -23.57 -6.36 -1.24
CA PHE A 274 -24.73 -7.15 -0.82
C PHE A 274 -25.69 -7.41 -1.98
N ILE A 275 -26.01 -6.36 -2.75
CA ILE A 275 -26.87 -6.48 -3.93
C ILE A 275 -26.24 -7.41 -4.97
N GLN A 276 -24.95 -7.19 -5.28
CA GLN A 276 -24.23 -8.05 -6.23
C GLN A 276 -24.22 -9.51 -5.76
N ALA A 277 -24.01 -9.76 -4.47
CA ALA A 277 -23.98 -11.12 -3.92
C ALA A 277 -25.35 -11.79 -3.94
N ALA A 278 -26.41 -11.09 -3.56
CA ALA A 278 -27.78 -11.62 -3.59
C ALA A 278 -28.20 -11.99 -5.02
N GLN A 279 -27.88 -11.13 -6.00
CA GLN A 279 -28.14 -11.39 -7.42
C GLN A 279 -27.32 -12.57 -7.97
N SER A 280 -26.05 -12.67 -7.57
CA SER A 280 -25.09 -13.59 -8.20
C SER A 280 -25.01 -14.97 -7.54
N MET A 281 -25.58 -15.15 -6.34
CA MET A 281 -25.41 -16.39 -5.57
C MET A 281 -26.74 -16.95 -5.06
N PRO A 282 -27.16 -18.13 -5.54
CA PRO A 282 -28.39 -18.79 -5.12
C PRO A 282 -28.45 -19.13 -3.62
N ILE A 283 -27.30 -19.29 -2.96
CA ILE A 283 -27.21 -19.64 -1.53
C ILE A 283 -27.87 -18.59 -0.61
N PHE A 284 -28.15 -17.39 -1.11
CA PHE A 284 -28.87 -16.35 -0.37
C PHE A 284 -30.39 -16.45 -0.48
N LYS A 285 -30.96 -17.44 -1.17
CA LYS A 285 -32.42 -17.68 -1.20
C LYS A 285 -32.98 -18.02 0.19
N SER A 286 -32.15 -18.62 1.05
CA SER A 286 -32.44 -18.82 2.46
C SER A 286 -31.23 -18.42 3.31
N VAL A 287 -31.37 -17.40 4.14
CA VAL A 287 -30.31 -16.88 5.00
C VAL A 287 -30.67 -17.14 6.46
N GLU A 288 -29.71 -17.58 7.26
CA GLU A 288 -29.86 -17.74 8.70
C GLU A 288 -28.73 -17.00 9.41
N CYS A 289 -29.05 -15.92 10.13
CA CYS A 289 -28.05 -15.17 10.90
C CYS A 289 -27.98 -15.72 12.32
N ILE A 290 -26.82 -16.26 12.70
CA ILE A 290 -26.58 -16.86 14.02
C ILE A 290 -25.74 -15.87 14.84
N LEU A 291 -26.31 -15.39 15.94
CA LEU A 291 -25.60 -14.50 16.86
C LEU A 291 -24.75 -15.34 17.80
N VAL A 292 -23.44 -15.19 17.74
CA VAL A 292 -22.52 -15.86 18.65
C VAL A 292 -22.55 -15.13 19.98
N SER A 293 -23.08 -15.81 21.00
CA SER A 293 -23.06 -15.35 22.38
C SER A 293 -21.62 -15.34 22.91
N LEU A 294 -21.34 -14.38 23.81
CA LEU A 294 -20.14 -14.45 24.62
C LEU A 294 -20.15 -15.77 25.39
N PRO A 295 -19.02 -16.51 25.43
CA PRO A 295 -18.90 -17.67 26.31
C PRO A 295 -19.31 -17.26 27.74
N PRO A 296 -20.13 -18.07 28.45
CA PRO A 296 -20.51 -17.75 29.81
C PRO A 296 -19.24 -17.52 30.62
N GLU A 297 -19.23 -16.43 31.40
CA GLU A 297 -18.15 -16.20 32.37
C GLU A 297 -18.14 -17.42 33.29
N ILE A 298 -17.14 -18.29 33.13
CA ILE A 298 -16.83 -19.22 34.20
C ILE A 298 -16.45 -18.29 35.34
N PRO A 299 -17.11 -18.35 36.52
CA PRO A 299 -16.67 -17.61 37.67
C PRO A 299 -15.33 -18.20 38.08
N THR A 300 -14.27 -17.74 37.44
CA THR A 300 -13.00 -17.59 38.11
C THR A 300 -13.30 -16.56 39.19
N ASN A 301 -13.74 -17.03 40.36
CA ASN A 301 -13.18 -16.46 41.58
C ASN A 301 -11.72 -16.26 41.23
N PRO A 302 -11.18 -15.02 41.29
CA PRO A 302 -9.77 -14.85 41.06
C PRO A 302 -9.16 -15.90 41.98
N ILE A 303 -8.52 -16.92 41.40
CA ILE A 303 -7.72 -17.79 42.22
C ILE A 303 -6.69 -16.79 42.69
N SER A 304 -6.92 -16.27 43.88
CA SER A 304 -5.99 -15.52 44.68
C SER A 304 -4.96 -16.56 45.08
N ASP A 305 -4.29 -17.13 44.08
CA ASP A 305 -3.13 -17.93 44.23
C ASP A 305 -2.11 -16.90 44.70
N PRO A 306 -1.68 -16.98 45.97
CA PRO A 306 -0.75 -15.99 46.53
C PRO A 306 0.53 -15.87 45.69
N ILE A 307 0.80 -16.90 44.89
CA ILE A 307 1.92 -17.05 43.97
C ILE A 307 1.80 -16.09 42.76
N SER A 308 0.60 -15.84 42.20
CA SER A 308 0.48 -14.99 41.00
C SER A 308 0.71 -13.50 41.30
N ALA A 309 0.40 -13.06 42.52
CA ALA A 309 0.44 -11.65 42.93
C ALA A 309 1.85 -11.07 43.05
N GLN A 310 2.90 -11.90 43.06
CA GLN A 310 4.30 -11.45 43.22
C GLN A 310 5.22 -11.80 42.04
N THR A 311 4.70 -12.46 40.99
CA THR A 311 5.54 -12.85 39.85
C THR A 311 6.05 -11.65 39.07
N THR A 312 7.36 -11.49 39.01
CA THR A 312 8.03 -10.44 38.25
C THR A 312 8.06 -10.80 36.75
N PRO A 313 8.18 -9.81 35.84
CA PRO A 313 8.31 -10.09 34.40
C PRO A 313 9.46 -11.05 34.07
N LEU A 314 10.55 -11.02 34.84
CA LEU A 314 11.70 -11.91 34.66
C LEU A 314 11.40 -13.35 35.07
N GLU A 315 10.64 -13.56 36.14
CA GLU A 315 10.20 -14.90 36.57
C GLU A 315 9.23 -15.51 35.57
N VAL A 316 8.32 -14.69 35.02
CA VAL A 316 7.40 -15.12 33.95
C VAL A 316 8.17 -15.43 32.66
N ALA A 317 9.14 -14.61 32.27
CA ALA A 317 10.00 -14.91 31.13
C ALA A 317 10.72 -16.27 31.32
N LYS A 318 11.25 -16.51 32.53
CA LYS A 318 11.91 -17.76 32.88
C LYS A 318 10.95 -18.96 32.84
N SER A 319 9.73 -18.84 33.36
CA SER A 319 8.74 -19.94 33.33
C SER A 319 8.26 -20.26 31.92
N LEU A 320 8.29 -19.29 31.01
CA LEU A 320 8.03 -19.46 29.58
C LEU A 320 9.23 -20.04 28.80
N GLY A 321 10.38 -20.24 29.46
CA GLY A 321 11.61 -20.73 28.83
C GLY A 321 12.34 -19.68 27.99
N LEU A 322 12.11 -18.39 28.24
CA LEU A 322 12.76 -17.30 27.51
C LEU A 322 14.13 -16.95 28.14
N TYR A 323 15.12 -16.71 27.28
CA TYR A 323 16.47 -16.33 27.68
C TYR A 323 16.66 -14.81 27.62
N VAL A 324 16.62 -14.15 28.77
CA VAL A 324 16.89 -12.72 28.89
C VAL A 324 18.37 -12.50 29.21
N ARG A 325 19.23 -12.34 28.19
CA ARG A 325 20.69 -12.18 28.38
C ARG A 325 21.19 -10.74 28.29
N GLY A 326 20.47 -9.85 27.62
CA GLY A 326 20.88 -8.46 27.45
C GLY A 326 20.79 -7.66 28.77
N ILE A 327 21.89 -7.03 29.18
CA ILE A 327 21.95 -6.18 30.40
C ILE A 327 20.84 -5.11 30.37
N GLY A 328 20.59 -4.51 29.20
CA GLY A 328 19.53 -3.51 29.02
C GLY A 328 18.12 -4.07 29.30
N TRP A 329 17.84 -5.30 28.86
CA TRP A 329 16.56 -5.98 29.12
C TRP A 329 16.40 -6.36 30.59
N LEU A 330 17.44 -6.92 31.21
CA LEU A 330 17.45 -7.26 32.63
C LEU A 330 17.19 -6.01 33.49
N GLN A 331 17.87 -4.90 33.19
CA GLN A 331 17.64 -3.63 33.87
C GLN A 331 16.23 -3.11 33.64
N HIS A 332 15.71 -3.14 32.41
CA HIS A 332 14.37 -2.64 32.09
C HIS A 332 13.27 -3.43 32.80
N LEU A 333 13.26 -4.76 32.66
CA LEU A 333 12.28 -5.65 33.29
C LEU A 333 12.41 -5.68 34.82
N GLY A 334 13.59 -5.32 35.35
CA GLY A 334 13.85 -5.17 36.77
C GLY A 334 13.31 -3.88 37.39
N LYS A 335 12.97 -2.85 36.60
CA LYS A 335 12.47 -1.55 37.11
C LYS A 335 11.13 -1.71 37.82
N ASN A 336 10.99 -1.05 38.97
CA ASN A 336 9.75 -1.08 39.76
C ASN A 336 8.54 -0.56 38.97
N ASP A 337 8.70 0.48 38.15
CA ASP A 337 7.60 1.00 37.31
C ASP A 337 7.08 -0.04 36.31
N ILE A 338 7.99 -0.86 35.76
CA ILE A 338 7.64 -1.92 34.80
C ILE A 338 6.98 -3.09 35.53
N LYS A 339 7.47 -3.48 36.71
CA LYS A 339 6.81 -4.47 37.57
C LYS A 339 5.40 -4.02 37.95
N ASN A 340 5.24 -2.78 38.37
CA ASN A 340 3.93 -2.19 38.73
C ASN A 340 2.98 -2.16 37.53
N SER A 341 3.47 -1.78 36.34
CA SER A 341 2.70 -1.82 35.10
C SER A 341 2.28 -3.24 34.73
N PHE A 342 3.18 -4.21 34.88
CA PHE A 342 2.92 -5.63 34.64
C PHE A 342 1.83 -6.19 35.57
N HIS A 343 1.92 -5.93 36.88
CA HIS A 343 0.88 -6.33 37.84
C HIS A 343 -0.46 -5.62 37.61
N LYS A 344 -0.45 -4.41 37.05
CA LYS A 344 -1.68 -3.74 36.61
C LYS A 344 -2.29 -4.47 35.42
N LEU A 345 -1.49 -4.83 34.42
CA LEU A 345 -1.95 -5.56 33.23
C LEU A 345 -2.47 -6.97 33.56
N GLN A 346 -1.85 -7.69 34.50
CA GLN A 346 -2.34 -9.00 34.96
C GLN A 346 -3.73 -8.93 35.62
N ARG A 347 -4.07 -7.79 36.24
CA ARG A 347 -5.37 -7.58 36.88
C ARG A 347 -6.44 -7.04 35.93
N ASP A 348 -6.05 -6.61 34.73
CA ASP A 348 -7.00 -6.12 33.74
C ASP A 348 -7.83 -7.30 33.22
N LYS A 349 -9.15 -7.10 33.16
CA LYS A 349 -10.07 -8.09 32.59
C LYS A 349 -9.65 -8.44 31.15
N CYS A 350 -9.44 -9.72 30.89
CA CYS A 350 -9.19 -10.25 29.56
C CYS A 350 -10.49 -10.49 28.79
N HIS A 351 -10.41 -10.53 27.47
CA HIS A 351 -11.56 -10.64 26.60
C HIS A 351 -11.25 -11.52 25.39
N VAL A 352 -12.23 -12.35 25.04
CA VAL A 352 -12.21 -13.16 23.84
C VAL A 352 -12.59 -12.28 22.66
N HIS A 353 -11.70 -12.17 21.67
CA HIS A 353 -11.97 -11.42 20.45
C HIS A 353 -12.98 -12.15 19.54
N ALA A 354 -13.72 -11.39 18.73
CA ALA A 354 -14.78 -11.88 17.86
C ALA A 354 -14.31 -12.99 16.91
N GLU A 355 -13.09 -12.90 16.38
CA GLU A 355 -12.48 -13.97 15.57
C GLU A 355 -12.40 -15.30 16.34
N VAL A 356 -11.98 -15.25 17.61
CA VAL A 356 -11.82 -16.43 18.47
C VAL A 356 -13.19 -16.94 18.96
N GLN A 357 -14.15 -16.04 19.18
CA GLN A 357 -15.53 -16.41 19.49
C GLN A 357 -16.14 -17.25 18.36
N LEU A 358 -15.94 -16.88 17.09
CA LEU A 358 -16.42 -17.65 15.94
C LEU A 358 -15.81 -19.06 15.88
N LEU A 359 -14.48 -19.19 16.05
CA LEU A 359 -13.80 -20.49 16.07
C LEU A 359 -14.37 -21.40 17.16
N THR A 360 -14.60 -20.82 18.34
CA THR A 360 -15.10 -21.55 19.51
C THR A 360 -16.53 -22.04 19.28
N HIS A 361 -17.41 -21.15 18.80
CA HIS A 361 -18.80 -21.49 18.53
C HIS A 361 -18.94 -22.52 17.41
N GLN A 362 -18.15 -22.39 16.34
CA GLN A 362 -18.13 -23.35 15.24
C GLN A 362 -17.72 -24.75 15.72
N THR A 363 -16.69 -24.83 16.56
CA THR A 363 -16.24 -26.10 17.14
C THR A 363 -17.29 -26.74 18.05
N GLN A 364 -18.00 -25.95 18.84
CA GLN A 364 -19.01 -26.47 19.79
C GLN A 364 -20.28 -26.99 19.13
N HIS A 365 -20.79 -26.26 18.14
CA HIS A 365 -22.15 -26.48 17.65
C HIS A 365 -22.22 -27.17 16.28
N PHE A 366 -21.14 -27.15 15.50
CA PHE A 366 -21.18 -27.63 14.11
C PHE A 366 -20.34 -28.88 13.85
N LYS A 367 -19.58 -29.38 14.84
CA LYS A 367 -18.90 -30.69 14.73
C LYS A 367 -19.81 -31.88 15.01
N SER A 368 -20.86 -31.71 15.81
CA SER A 368 -21.82 -32.77 16.14
C SER A 368 -22.96 -32.94 15.12
N GLU A 369 -23.20 -31.95 14.25
CA GLU A 369 -24.31 -31.92 13.30
C GLU A 369 -23.82 -31.75 11.85
N GLN A 370 -22.97 -32.66 11.35
CA GLN A 370 -22.62 -32.73 9.92
C GLN A 370 -23.78 -33.28 9.07
N LYS A 371 -24.91 -32.57 9.00
CA LYS A 371 -25.96 -32.90 8.02
C LYS A 371 -26.23 -31.80 7.00
N ASP A 372 -25.94 -30.52 7.30
CA ASP A 372 -26.30 -29.40 6.44
C ASP A 372 -25.11 -28.46 6.10
N GLY A 373 -24.37 -28.78 5.04
CA GLY A 373 -23.43 -27.85 4.38
C GLY A 373 -21.95 -27.87 4.84
N TYR A 374 -21.14 -26.96 4.27
CA TYR A 374 -19.70 -26.81 4.52
C TYR A 374 -19.31 -25.39 4.94
N VAL A 375 -18.24 -25.25 5.74
CA VAL A 375 -17.76 -23.93 6.18
C VAL A 375 -16.92 -23.28 5.07
N HIS A 376 -17.25 -22.05 4.70
CA HIS A 376 -16.44 -21.26 3.77
C HIS A 376 -15.11 -20.88 4.46
N PRO A 377 -13.93 -21.16 3.87
CA PRO A 377 -12.62 -21.05 4.54
C PRO A 377 -12.11 -19.61 4.64
N TYR A 378 -12.96 -18.69 5.11
CA TYR A 378 -12.65 -17.28 5.31
C TYR A 378 -13.46 -16.70 6.47
N ILE A 379 -12.79 -15.92 7.33
CA ILE A 379 -13.44 -15.13 8.38
C ILE A 379 -13.41 -13.66 7.95
N GLY A 380 -14.59 -13.05 7.86
CA GLY A 380 -14.71 -11.62 7.62
C GLY A 380 -14.46 -10.85 8.91
N CYS A 381 -13.69 -9.76 8.83
CA CYS A 381 -13.31 -8.98 10.00
C CYS A 381 -13.57 -7.50 9.76
N SER A 382 -14.23 -6.83 10.72
CA SER A 382 -14.55 -5.40 10.58
C SER A 382 -13.33 -4.48 10.59
N LYS A 383 -12.22 -5.00 11.11
CA LYS A 383 -10.87 -4.45 10.99
C LYS A 383 -9.92 -5.57 10.60
N LEU A 384 -8.66 -5.25 10.31
CA LEU A 384 -7.63 -6.28 10.25
C LEU A 384 -7.54 -6.99 11.62
N CYS A 385 -7.11 -8.24 11.63
CA CYS A 385 -6.95 -8.98 12.87
C CYS A 385 -5.79 -8.41 13.71
N CYS A 386 -5.92 -8.47 15.03
CA CYS A 386 -4.75 -8.27 15.89
C CYS A 386 -3.72 -9.38 15.66
N LEU A 387 -2.46 -9.14 16.05
CA LEU A 387 -1.39 -10.11 15.81
C LEU A 387 -1.73 -11.49 16.40
N LEU A 388 -2.30 -11.53 17.60
CA LEU A 388 -2.64 -12.78 18.30
C LEU A 388 -3.77 -13.56 17.60
N CYS A 389 -4.83 -12.88 17.15
CA CYS A 389 -5.90 -13.52 16.38
C CYS A 389 -5.37 -14.04 15.05
N TRP A 390 -4.53 -13.25 14.36
CA TRP A 390 -3.95 -13.66 13.09
C TRP A 390 -3.04 -14.87 13.25
N LEU A 391 -2.10 -14.87 14.21
CA LEU A 391 -1.22 -16.01 14.47
C LEU A 391 -2.01 -17.27 14.82
N LEU A 392 -3.03 -17.17 15.69
CA LEU A 392 -3.87 -18.32 16.04
C LEU A 392 -4.56 -18.90 14.80
N LEU A 393 -5.12 -18.05 13.94
CA LEU A 393 -5.77 -18.48 12.70
C LEU A 393 -4.78 -19.07 11.68
N GLN A 394 -3.56 -18.54 11.60
CA GLN A 394 -2.51 -19.11 10.74
C GLN A 394 -2.12 -20.51 11.18
N VAL A 395 -1.93 -20.72 12.49
CA VAL A 395 -1.59 -22.05 13.04
C VAL A 395 -2.76 -23.02 12.90
N HIS A 396 -3.99 -22.54 13.13
CA HIS A 396 -5.18 -23.35 12.89
C HIS A 396 -5.31 -23.78 11.41
N GLY A 397 -4.87 -22.95 10.47
CA GLY A 397 -4.74 -23.29 9.04
C GLY A 397 -6.05 -23.43 8.25
N ALA A 398 -7.21 -23.53 8.91
CA ALA A 398 -8.50 -23.77 8.25
C ALA A 398 -9.13 -22.52 7.62
N TYR A 399 -8.73 -21.33 8.07
CA TYR A 399 -9.41 -20.08 7.73
C TYR A 399 -8.43 -18.99 7.26
N GLN A 400 -8.78 -18.34 6.17
CA GLN A 400 -8.11 -17.11 5.72
C GLN A 400 -8.80 -15.87 6.32
N VAL A 401 -8.05 -14.77 6.42
CA VAL A 401 -8.56 -13.44 6.82
C VAL A 401 -7.95 -12.37 5.92
N ARG A 402 -8.55 -11.17 5.91
CA ARG A 402 -8.06 -10.03 5.13
C ARG A 402 -6.61 -9.64 5.42
N GLY A 403 -6.14 -9.84 6.65
CA GLY A 403 -4.78 -9.55 7.07
C GLY A 403 -4.69 -9.15 8.54
N THR A 404 -3.53 -8.64 8.95
CA THR A 404 -3.26 -8.21 10.32
C THR A 404 -2.79 -6.75 10.37
N HIS A 405 -3.13 -6.05 11.46
CA HIS A 405 -2.55 -4.74 11.79
C HIS A 405 -1.35 -4.85 12.73
N GLU A 406 -0.87 -6.07 13.01
CA GLU A 406 0.36 -6.37 13.76
C GLU A 406 0.40 -5.88 15.23
N THR A 407 -0.67 -5.26 15.72
CA THR A 407 -0.76 -4.80 17.11
C THR A 407 -1.14 -5.94 18.04
N ILE A 408 -0.43 -6.02 19.17
CA ILE A 408 -0.74 -6.94 20.28
C ILE A 408 -1.78 -6.28 21.18
N MET A 409 -2.86 -7.00 21.47
CA MET A 409 -3.93 -6.53 22.34
C MET A 409 -3.74 -7.15 23.72
N HIS A 410 -3.37 -6.34 24.71
CA HIS A 410 -3.01 -6.80 26.07
C HIS A 410 -4.15 -7.45 26.87
N ARG A 411 -5.41 -7.32 26.42
CA ARG A 411 -6.60 -7.92 27.06
C ARG A 411 -7.18 -9.05 26.21
N TRP A 412 -6.32 -9.84 25.57
CA TRP A 412 -6.70 -10.94 24.69
C TRP A 412 -6.63 -12.27 25.44
N GLU A 413 -7.59 -13.15 25.21
CA GLU A 413 -7.66 -14.46 25.87
C GLU A 413 -8.26 -15.54 24.97
N ILE A 414 -7.90 -16.79 25.27
CA ILE A 414 -8.43 -18.00 24.66
C ILE A 414 -9.54 -18.55 25.57
N PRO A 415 -10.74 -18.82 25.05
CA PRO A 415 -11.83 -19.39 25.83
C PRO A 415 -11.43 -20.70 26.50
N ALA A 416 -11.67 -20.81 27.81
CA ALA A 416 -11.36 -22.00 28.60
C ALA A 416 -12.06 -23.28 28.08
N ILE A 417 -13.18 -23.12 27.37
CA ILE A 417 -13.88 -24.24 26.73
C ILE A 417 -13.05 -24.93 25.64
N LEU A 418 -12.09 -24.25 25.01
CA LEU A 418 -11.15 -24.89 24.09
C LEU A 418 -10.11 -25.76 24.81
N LEU A 419 -10.07 -25.69 26.14
CA LEU A 419 -9.18 -26.45 27.02
C LEU A 419 -9.91 -27.58 27.76
N THR A 420 -11.20 -27.82 27.49
CA THR A 420 -11.94 -28.95 28.08
C THR A 420 -11.66 -30.23 27.31
N GLU A 421 -11.70 -31.37 28.01
CA GLU A 421 -11.36 -32.70 27.46
C GLU A 421 -12.02 -32.99 26.11
N ALA A 422 -13.25 -32.53 25.89
CA ALA A 422 -14.01 -32.72 24.66
C ALA A 422 -13.34 -32.09 23.41
N TYR A 423 -12.56 -31.02 23.57
CA TYR A 423 -11.95 -30.27 22.46
C TYR A 423 -10.42 -30.22 22.55
N THR A 424 -9.84 -30.58 23.70
CA THR A 424 -8.40 -30.55 23.95
C THR A 424 -7.61 -31.37 22.94
N ALA A 425 -8.07 -32.55 22.53
CA ALA A 425 -7.31 -33.40 21.60
C ALA A 425 -7.02 -32.71 20.25
N GLU A 426 -7.92 -31.85 19.77
CA GLU A 426 -7.78 -31.14 18.50
C GLU A 426 -7.10 -29.78 18.65
N TYR A 427 -7.45 -29.03 19.70
CA TYR A 427 -6.90 -27.69 19.90
C TYR A 427 -5.54 -27.69 20.58
N LEU A 428 -5.16 -28.73 21.33
CA LEU A 428 -3.88 -28.77 22.04
C LEU A 428 -2.67 -28.63 21.09
N PRO A 429 -2.58 -29.35 19.95
CA PRO A 429 -1.50 -29.13 18.99
C PRO A 429 -1.48 -27.70 18.44
N ILE A 430 -2.65 -27.18 18.06
CA ILE A 430 -2.80 -25.80 17.54
C ILE A 430 -2.32 -24.78 18.58
N LEU A 431 -2.69 -24.95 19.84
CA LEU A 431 -2.30 -24.08 20.93
C LEU A 431 -0.80 -24.20 21.23
N GLN A 432 -0.24 -25.41 21.21
CA GLN A 432 1.20 -25.63 21.38
C GLN A 432 2.02 -24.91 20.31
N ASP A 433 1.63 -25.05 19.04
CA ASP A 433 2.28 -24.36 17.92
C ASP A 433 2.12 -22.84 18.02
N PHE A 434 0.92 -22.36 18.36
CA PHE A 434 0.65 -20.95 18.59
C PHE A 434 1.52 -20.36 19.71
N PHE A 435 1.61 -21.03 20.86
CA PHE A 435 2.49 -20.62 21.96
C PHE A 435 3.96 -20.72 21.56
N GLY A 436 4.35 -21.71 20.76
CA GLY A 436 5.69 -21.84 20.18
C GLY A 436 6.07 -20.64 19.32
N LEU A 437 5.18 -20.20 18.43
CA LEU A 437 5.38 -19.00 17.61
C LEU A 437 5.49 -17.73 18.46
N ILE A 438 4.63 -17.55 19.46
CA ILE A 438 4.71 -16.40 20.36
C ILE A 438 6.03 -16.39 21.12
N ARG A 439 6.46 -17.54 21.66
CA ARG A 439 7.75 -17.67 22.34
C ARG A 439 8.91 -17.33 21.43
N MET A 440 8.89 -17.82 20.19
CA MET A 440 9.92 -17.51 19.19
C MET A 440 9.97 -16.00 18.86
N LEU A 441 8.82 -15.35 18.69
CA LEU A 441 8.75 -13.91 18.46
C LEU A 441 9.24 -13.11 19.66
N LEU A 442 8.85 -13.49 20.88
CA LEU A 442 9.31 -12.86 22.10
C LEU A 442 10.82 -13.04 22.30
N GLN A 443 11.35 -14.25 22.07
CA GLN A 443 12.77 -14.53 22.16
C GLN A 443 13.55 -13.67 21.16
N ARG A 444 13.09 -13.57 19.91
CA ARG A 444 13.70 -12.72 18.88
C ARG A 444 13.76 -11.25 19.30
N ILE A 445 12.74 -10.75 20.00
CA ILE A 445 12.74 -9.38 20.54
C ILE A 445 13.75 -9.25 21.69
N MET A 446 13.81 -10.25 22.58
CA MET A 446 14.72 -10.26 23.73
C MET A 446 16.20 -10.44 23.32
N ASP A 447 16.46 -11.06 22.16
CA ASP A 447 17.80 -11.19 21.58
C ASP A 447 18.33 -9.87 20.99
N GLN A 448 17.45 -8.89 20.76
CA GLN A 448 17.84 -7.56 20.29
C GLN A 448 18.38 -6.70 21.45
N PRO A 449 19.33 -5.78 21.18
CA PRO A 449 19.82 -4.86 22.19
C PRO A 449 18.71 -3.91 22.65
N PHE A 450 18.55 -3.75 23.97
CA PHE A 450 17.62 -2.79 24.57
C PHE A 450 18.36 -1.47 24.93
N PRO A 451 17.74 -0.28 24.73
CA PRO A 451 16.37 -0.03 24.27
C PRO A 451 16.16 -0.36 22.79
N LEU A 452 14.98 -0.91 22.49
CA LEU A 452 14.55 -1.14 21.10
C LEU A 452 14.52 0.17 20.33
N ARG A 453 14.89 0.13 19.05
CA ARG A 453 14.92 1.31 18.19
C ARG A 453 13.48 1.73 17.89
N HIS A 454 13.22 3.04 17.82
CA HIS A 454 11.87 3.60 17.61
C HIS A 454 11.13 3.01 16.38
N ALA A 455 11.84 2.55 15.34
CA ALA A 455 11.22 1.88 14.19
C ALA A 455 10.58 0.52 14.55
N GLU A 456 11.13 -0.21 15.51
CA GLU A 456 10.63 -1.50 16.01
C GLU A 456 9.40 -1.31 16.92
N LEU A 457 9.29 -0.14 17.57
CA LEU A 457 8.17 0.23 18.44
C LEU A 457 6.98 0.84 17.67
N LEU A 458 7.18 1.34 16.44
CA LEU A 458 6.13 2.00 15.66
C LEU A 458 4.96 1.06 15.35
N ALA A 459 5.22 -0.23 15.07
CA ALA A 459 4.22 -1.27 14.80
C ALA A 459 3.17 -1.46 15.93
N GLN A 460 3.49 -1.01 17.16
CA GLN A 460 2.62 -1.14 18.33
C GLN A 460 1.96 0.18 18.77
N SER A 461 2.29 1.31 18.14
CA SER A 461 1.77 2.62 18.53
C SER A 461 0.42 2.95 17.88
N SER A 462 -0.38 3.82 18.49
CA SER A 462 -1.57 4.38 17.84
C SER A 462 -1.26 5.23 16.59
N ALA A 463 0.01 5.53 16.31
CA ALA A 463 0.45 6.11 15.05
C ALA A 463 0.56 5.05 13.91
N ALA A 464 0.77 3.76 14.22
CA ALA A 464 0.58 2.66 13.26
C ALA A 464 -0.88 2.51 12.82
N LEU A 465 -1.83 2.89 13.68
CA LEU A 465 -3.26 3.01 13.32
C LEU A 465 -3.55 4.24 12.42
N SER A 466 -2.60 5.15 12.20
CA SER A 466 -2.73 6.23 11.21
C SER A 466 -1.90 5.99 9.95
N THR A 467 -0.90 5.10 10.02
CA THR A 467 -0.14 4.57 8.85
C THR A 467 -0.81 3.34 8.24
N ILE A 468 -2.14 3.29 8.33
CA ILE A 468 -3.07 2.44 7.56
C ILE A 468 -3.01 2.76 6.04
N GLU A 469 -1.99 3.47 5.56
CA GLU A 469 -1.82 3.82 4.15
C GLU A 469 -1.49 2.57 3.30
N THR A 470 -0.65 1.66 3.81
CA THR A 470 -0.14 0.50 3.06
C THR A 470 -1.17 -0.59 2.74
N VAL A 471 -2.20 -0.76 3.57
CA VAL A 471 -3.29 -1.74 3.32
C VAL A 471 -4.50 -1.07 2.65
N LEU A 472 -4.73 0.23 2.89
CA LEU A 472 -5.69 1.01 2.11
C LEU A 472 -5.27 1.11 0.64
N ASP A 473 -3.97 1.09 0.36
CA ASP A 473 -3.42 1.00 -0.99
C ASP A 473 -3.57 -0.42 -1.59
N ARG A 474 -3.63 -1.48 -0.77
CA ARG A 474 -4.05 -2.83 -1.23
C ARG A 474 -5.54 -2.91 -1.56
N GLU A 475 -6.41 -2.29 -0.75
CA GLU A 475 -7.85 -2.18 -1.08
C GLU A 475 -8.07 -1.28 -2.31
N LYS A 476 -7.20 -0.27 -2.52
CA LYS A 476 -7.15 0.55 -3.74
C LYS A 476 -6.81 -0.32 -4.96
N ALA A 477 -5.78 -1.17 -4.87
CA ALA A 477 -5.41 -2.12 -5.93
C ALA A 477 -6.50 -3.18 -6.21
N GLN A 478 -7.24 -3.64 -5.20
CA GLN A 478 -8.33 -4.61 -5.39
C GLN A 478 -9.62 -4.00 -5.97
N MET A 479 -9.82 -2.69 -5.83
CA MET A 479 -10.89 -1.96 -6.53
C MET A 479 -10.54 -1.70 -8.01
N GLU A 480 -9.26 -1.80 -8.38
CA GLU A 480 -8.73 -1.69 -9.75
C GLU A 480 -8.85 -3.01 -10.54
N GLU A 481 -9.20 -4.13 -9.89
CA GLU A 481 -9.15 -5.50 -10.45
C GLU A 481 -10.46 -6.10 -11.07
N PRO A 482 -11.43 -5.38 -11.67
CA PRO A 482 -12.49 -6.04 -12.45
C PRO A 482 -12.17 -6.27 -13.93
N GLN A 483 -11.15 -5.63 -14.53
CA GLN A 483 -10.97 -5.65 -15.99
C GLN A 483 -9.91 -6.65 -16.50
N LEU A 484 -9.05 -7.19 -15.65
CA LEU A 484 -7.93 -8.05 -16.09
C LEU A 484 -8.25 -9.55 -16.17
N ASN A 485 -9.32 -10.02 -15.53
CA ASN A 485 -9.61 -11.46 -15.39
C ASN A 485 -10.26 -12.13 -16.62
N MET A 486 -10.40 -11.43 -17.75
CA MET A 486 -10.89 -12.05 -19.00
C MET A 486 -9.79 -12.60 -19.92
N ARG A 487 -8.50 -12.49 -19.58
CA ARG A 487 -7.41 -12.86 -20.51
C ARG A 487 -6.44 -13.95 -20.07
N GLN A 488 -6.57 -14.54 -18.89
CA GLN A 488 -5.68 -15.65 -18.52
C GLN A 488 -6.32 -17.01 -18.78
N VAL A 489 -6.05 -17.47 -20.00
CA VAL A 489 -6.14 -18.86 -20.43
C VAL A 489 -5.36 -19.75 -19.45
N LYS A 490 -6.00 -20.85 -19.03
CA LYS A 490 -5.41 -22.00 -18.31
C LYS A 490 -3.99 -22.30 -18.81
N ARG A 491 -3.03 -22.49 -17.90
CA ARG A 491 -1.80 -23.21 -18.24
C ARG A 491 -1.62 -24.38 -17.30
N ASP A 492 -1.42 -25.52 -17.94
CA ASP A 492 -1.16 -26.82 -17.37
C ASP A 492 0.10 -26.82 -16.50
N ASP A 493 -0.01 -27.51 -15.35
CA ASP A 493 1.10 -28.01 -14.56
C ASP A 493 1.74 -29.18 -15.34
N ASP A 494 3.01 -29.04 -15.72
CA ASP A 494 4.02 -30.12 -15.85
C ASP A 494 5.24 -29.63 -16.66
N ALA A 495 6.20 -28.94 -16.02
CA ALA A 495 7.56 -28.80 -16.56
C ALA A 495 8.57 -28.47 -15.46
N HIS A 496 9.76 -29.05 -15.54
CA HIS A 496 10.83 -28.87 -14.56
C HIS A 496 11.16 -27.38 -14.35
N PRO A 497 11.41 -26.92 -13.11
CA PRO A 497 11.64 -25.50 -12.84
C PRO A 497 12.96 -25.03 -13.48
N LEU A 498 12.88 -24.06 -14.39
CA LEU A 498 14.04 -23.37 -14.98
C LEU A 498 15.02 -22.91 -13.89
N SER A 499 16.32 -23.09 -14.14
CA SER A 499 17.40 -22.56 -13.29
C SER A 499 17.43 -21.02 -13.30
N LEU A 500 18.12 -20.40 -12.33
CA LEU A 500 18.22 -18.95 -12.25
C LEU A 500 18.82 -18.33 -13.53
N PRO A 501 19.96 -18.81 -14.07
CA PRO A 501 20.50 -18.29 -15.34
C PRO A 501 19.54 -18.45 -16.53
N GLU A 502 18.78 -19.56 -16.59
CA GLU A 502 17.78 -19.77 -17.65
C GLU A 502 16.62 -18.79 -17.55
N ARG A 503 16.17 -18.44 -16.34
CA ARG A 503 15.15 -17.41 -16.13
C ARG A 503 15.63 -16.03 -16.54
N GLU A 504 16.88 -15.67 -16.22
CA GLU A 504 17.45 -14.37 -16.59
C GLU A 504 17.64 -14.23 -18.09
N VAL A 505 18.12 -15.29 -18.76
CA VAL A 505 18.23 -15.32 -20.22
C VAL A 505 16.84 -15.28 -20.87
N LEU A 506 15.87 -16.00 -20.32
CA LEU A 506 14.49 -15.96 -20.82
C LEU A 506 13.88 -14.55 -20.69
N ALA A 507 14.13 -13.84 -19.58
CA ALA A 507 13.68 -12.47 -19.38
C ALA A 507 14.27 -11.50 -20.42
N LEU A 508 15.57 -11.64 -20.73
CA LEU A 508 16.19 -10.90 -21.83
C LEU A 508 15.47 -11.12 -23.16
N TYR A 509 15.26 -12.38 -23.54
CA TYR A 509 14.60 -12.67 -24.82
C TYR A 509 13.14 -12.24 -24.84
N ALA A 510 12.44 -12.28 -23.70
CA ALA A 510 11.09 -11.73 -23.57
C ALA A 510 11.02 -10.21 -23.78
N ILE A 511 12.13 -9.47 -23.60
CA ILE A 511 12.26 -8.07 -24.01
C ILE A 511 12.60 -7.99 -25.50
N LEU A 512 13.63 -8.68 -25.95
CA LEU A 512 14.16 -8.57 -27.31
C LEU A 512 13.15 -8.96 -28.41
N PHE A 513 12.20 -9.85 -28.12
CA PHE A 513 11.16 -10.29 -29.06
C PHE A 513 9.86 -9.48 -29.00
N ARG A 514 9.81 -8.37 -28.26
CA ARG A 514 8.65 -7.46 -28.29
C ARG A 514 8.61 -6.67 -29.60
N ASP A 515 7.41 -6.23 -29.99
CA ASP A 515 7.23 -5.36 -31.16
C ASP A 515 7.70 -3.92 -30.88
N PHE A 516 7.61 -3.47 -29.62
CA PHE A 516 8.03 -2.15 -29.15
C PHE A 516 8.73 -2.27 -27.79
N ASN A 517 9.54 -1.27 -27.43
CA ASN A 517 10.37 -1.28 -26.21
C ASN A 517 11.17 -2.60 -26.07
N ASN A 518 11.72 -3.06 -27.19
CA ASN A 518 12.35 -4.37 -27.33
C ASN A 518 13.87 -4.35 -27.10
N ILE A 519 14.34 -3.34 -26.38
CA ILE A 519 15.74 -3.14 -26.06
C ILE A 519 15.81 -2.79 -24.57
N PRO A 520 16.60 -3.52 -23.77
CA PRO A 520 16.82 -3.20 -22.37
C PRO A 520 17.32 -1.76 -22.17
N ASP A 521 16.73 -1.07 -21.22
CA ASP A 521 17.04 0.31 -20.85
C ASP A 521 17.29 0.42 -19.33
N PRO A 522 17.73 1.59 -18.81
CA PRO A 522 18.00 1.76 -17.39
C PRO A 522 16.82 1.52 -16.42
N LEU A 523 15.63 1.17 -16.92
CA LEU A 523 14.44 0.80 -16.13
C LEU A 523 14.24 -0.72 -16.07
N THR A 524 15.12 -1.51 -16.68
CA THR A 524 15.06 -2.98 -16.76
C THR A 524 16.32 -3.61 -16.18
N SER A 525 16.19 -4.76 -15.52
CA SER A 525 17.35 -5.41 -14.89
C SER A 525 18.37 -5.93 -15.92
N GLU A 526 17.90 -6.28 -17.11
CA GLU A 526 18.65 -6.83 -18.24
C GLU A 526 19.66 -5.83 -18.79
N TRP A 527 19.41 -4.52 -18.60
CA TRP A 527 20.32 -3.48 -19.04
C TRP A 527 21.69 -3.59 -18.36
N LEU A 528 21.71 -3.92 -17.07
CA LEU A 528 22.92 -4.19 -16.32
C LEU A 528 23.44 -5.61 -16.59
N LYS A 529 22.58 -6.62 -16.43
CA LYS A 529 22.98 -8.04 -16.47
C LYS A 529 23.64 -8.45 -17.79
N PHE A 530 23.12 -7.97 -18.91
CA PHE A 530 23.55 -8.38 -20.26
C PHE A 530 24.44 -7.35 -20.96
N GLY A 531 24.91 -6.33 -20.23
CA GLY A 531 25.94 -5.40 -20.72
C GLY A 531 25.44 -4.29 -21.64
N PHE A 532 24.13 -4.06 -21.75
CA PHE A 532 23.60 -2.90 -22.48
C PHE A 532 24.04 -1.57 -21.84
N CYS A 533 24.34 -1.57 -20.54
CA CYS A 533 24.90 -0.42 -19.84
C CYS A 533 26.25 0.09 -20.38
N TYR A 534 27.06 -0.77 -21.03
CA TYR A 534 28.33 -0.33 -21.63
C TYR A 534 28.15 0.38 -22.99
N CYS A 535 26.96 0.31 -23.59
CA CYS A 535 26.70 0.97 -24.86
C CYS A 535 26.62 2.50 -24.64
N THR A 536 27.42 3.26 -25.39
CA THR A 536 27.44 4.73 -25.35
C THR A 536 26.61 5.36 -26.47
N SER A 537 26.05 4.55 -27.37
CA SER A 537 25.23 5.03 -28.48
C SER A 537 24.10 4.07 -28.80
N ARG A 538 22.98 4.61 -29.31
CA ARG A 538 21.84 3.81 -29.79
C ARG A 538 22.25 2.78 -30.85
N GLY A 539 23.24 3.11 -31.69
CA GLY A 539 23.77 2.19 -32.69
C GLY A 539 24.40 0.94 -32.08
N GLN A 540 25.22 1.11 -31.04
CA GLN A 540 25.80 -0.02 -30.30
C GLN A 540 24.74 -0.84 -29.58
N THR A 541 23.77 -0.19 -28.94
CA THR A 541 22.65 -0.87 -28.27
C THR A 541 21.85 -1.76 -29.23
N ILE A 542 21.52 -1.24 -30.42
CA ILE A 542 20.83 -2.01 -31.47
C ILE A 542 21.71 -3.16 -31.98
N GLN A 543 23.01 -2.95 -32.17
CA GLN A 543 23.92 -4.01 -32.59
C GLN A 543 24.03 -5.12 -31.55
N LEU A 544 24.11 -4.78 -30.27
CA LEU A 544 24.13 -5.75 -29.18
C LEU A 544 22.82 -6.55 -29.11
N ALA A 545 21.66 -5.89 -29.21
CA ALA A 545 20.35 -6.54 -29.27
C ALA A 545 20.25 -7.52 -30.46
N LYS A 546 20.69 -7.09 -31.65
CA LYS A 546 20.74 -7.94 -32.84
C LYS A 546 21.62 -9.16 -32.64
N LEU A 547 22.77 -9.00 -31.98
CA LEU A 547 23.71 -10.09 -31.72
C LEU A 547 23.11 -11.15 -30.79
N TYR A 548 22.39 -10.74 -29.74
CA TYR A 548 21.63 -11.67 -28.89
C TYR A 548 20.50 -12.37 -29.67
N ILE A 549 19.71 -11.65 -30.48
CA ILE A 549 18.67 -12.26 -31.33
C ILE A 549 19.27 -13.28 -32.31
N GLN A 550 20.41 -12.95 -32.93
CA GLN A 550 21.12 -13.87 -33.82
C GLN A 550 21.65 -15.10 -33.07
N LEU A 551 22.09 -14.94 -31.82
CA LEU A 551 22.51 -16.06 -30.97
C LEU A 551 21.36 -17.04 -30.74
N ALA A 552 20.16 -16.56 -30.40
CA ALA A 552 18.97 -17.42 -30.31
C ALA A 552 18.62 -18.08 -31.66
N LYS A 553 18.72 -17.35 -32.76
CA LYS A 553 18.44 -17.87 -34.12
C LYS A 553 19.50 -18.86 -34.64
N SER A 554 20.69 -18.91 -34.03
CA SER A 554 21.76 -19.83 -34.41
C SER A 554 21.52 -21.29 -34.00
N GLY A 555 20.40 -21.58 -33.34
CA GLY A 555 20.08 -22.90 -32.79
C GLY A 555 20.74 -23.19 -31.44
N ALA A 556 21.26 -22.17 -30.75
CA ALA A 556 21.75 -22.30 -29.38
C ALA A 556 20.57 -22.52 -28.42
N SER A 557 20.66 -23.52 -27.55
CA SER A 557 19.59 -23.81 -26.58
C SER A 557 19.58 -22.81 -25.43
N LEU A 558 18.44 -22.69 -24.74
CA LEU A 558 18.31 -21.84 -23.55
C LEU A 558 19.38 -22.18 -22.50
N GLY A 559 19.61 -23.47 -22.24
CA GLY A 559 20.62 -23.94 -21.29
C GLY A 559 22.07 -23.65 -21.73
N GLU A 560 22.37 -23.69 -23.03
CA GLU A 560 23.70 -23.32 -23.54
C GLU A 560 24.00 -21.83 -23.36
N ILE A 561 23.01 -20.97 -23.63
CA ILE A 561 23.13 -19.53 -23.47
C ILE A 561 23.20 -19.17 -21.99
N ALA A 562 22.37 -19.80 -21.16
CA ALA A 562 22.35 -19.62 -19.71
C ALA A 562 23.68 -19.99 -19.06
N ARG A 563 24.27 -21.14 -19.43
CA ARG A 563 25.59 -21.55 -18.97
C ARG A 563 26.69 -20.56 -19.42
N ALA A 564 26.67 -20.14 -20.68
CA ALA A 564 27.64 -19.18 -21.19
C ALA A 564 27.51 -17.79 -20.54
N TYR A 565 26.31 -17.40 -20.12
CA TYR A 565 26.07 -16.19 -19.35
C TYR A 565 26.64 -16.30 -17.93
N GLU A 566 26.35 -17.40 -17.22
CA GLU A 566 26.85 -17.67 -15.87
C GLU A 566 28.40 -17.75 -15.82
N GLU A 567 29.00 -18.42 -16.80
CA GLU A 567 30.46 -18.56 -16.92
C GLU A 567 31.14 -17.33 -17.55
N GLN A 568 30.39 -16.29 -17.92
CA GLN A 568 30.88 -15.11 -18.64
C GLN A 568 31.59 -15.42 -19.97
N THR A 569 31.19 -16.51 -20.64
CA THR A 569 31.73 -16.99 -21.91
C THR A 569 30.82 -16.73 -23.12
N LEU A 570 29.83 -15.85 -23.01
CA LEU A 570 28.92 -15.46 -24.10
C LEU A 570 29.64 -15.11 -25.42
N PRO A 571 30.72 -14.31 -25.45
CA PRO A 571 31.46 -14.03 -26.69
C PRO A 571 32.06 -15.30 -27.34
N SER A 572 32.52 -16.25 -26.53
CA SER A 572 33.05 -17.53 -26.99
C SER A 572 31.94 -18.41 -27.58
N LEU A 573 30.75 -18.40 -26.98
CA LEU A 573 29.57 -19.06 -27.56
C LEU A 573 29.16 -18.42 -28.88
N MET A 574 29.09 -17.08 -28.94
CA MET A 574 28.78 -16.33 -30.17
C MET A 574 29.75 -16.68 -31.30
N ARG A 575 31.05 -16.72 -31.01
CA ARG A 575 32.09 -17.12 -31.98
C ARG A 575 31.90 -18.56 -32.48
N ARG A 576 31.62 -19.52 -31.57
CA ARG A 576 31.32 -20.92 -31.92
C ARG A 576 30.08 -21.05 -32.80
N ARG A 577 29.13 -20.12 -32.68
CA ARG A 577 27.90 -20.03 -33.49
C ARG A 577 28.06 -19.17 -34.76
N GLY A 578 29.29 -18.78 -35.11
CA GLY A 578 29.57 -18.00 -36.33
C GLY A 578 29.22 -16.50 -36.25
N LEU A 579 28.99 -15.97 -35.05
CA LEU A 579 28.63 -14.57 -34.81
C LEU A 579 29.85 -13.75 -34.43
N ASN A 580 29.97 -12.55 -34.99
CA ASN A 580 31.10 -11.65 -34.74
C ASN A 580 30.77 -10.59 -33.67
N SER A 581 31.33 -10.77 -32.46
CA SER A 581 31.26 -9.82 -31.35
C SER A 581 32.47 -8.87 -31.26
N THR A 582 33.49 -9.06 -32.10
CA THR A 582 34.80 -8.41 -31.95
C THR A 582 34.71 -6.89 -32.04
N TYR A 583 33.83 -6.34 -32.88
CA TYR A 583 33.61 -4.90 -32.96
C TYR A 583 33.11 -4.30 -31.63
N LEU A 584 32.11 -4.93 -31.00
CA LEU A 584 31.56 -4.45 -29.73
C LEU A 584 32.59 -4.57 -28.60
N GLN A 585 33.33 -5.68 -28.56
CA GLN A 585 34.41 -5.89 -27.59
C GLN A 585 35.54 -4.87 -27.77
N ALA A 586 35.93 -4.54 -29.01
CA ALA A 586 36.92 -3.52 -29.31
C ALA A 586 36.46 -2.09 -28.92
N LYS A 587 35.14 -1.88 -28.77
CA LYS A 587 34.56 -0.64 -28.22
C LYS A 587 34.35 -0.70 -26.71
N GLY A 588 34.86 -1.73 -26.03
CA GLY A 588 34.81 -1.87 -24.58
C GLY A 588 33.46 -2.33 -24.02
N ILE A 589 32.59 -2.90 -24.87
CA ILE A 589 31.30 -3.46 -24.46
C ILE A 589 31.51 -4.89 -23.96
N SER A 590 31.21 -5.11 -22.68
CA SER A 590 31.21 -6.43 -22.07
C SER A 590 29.81 -7.05 -22.09
N PHE A 591 29.72 -8.38 -21.99
CA PHE A 591 28.47 -9.14 -22.10
C PHE A 591 28.00 -9.68 -20.74
N HIS A 592 28.43 -9.02 -19.67
CA HIS A 592 28.18 -9.42 -18.30
C HIS A 592 27.96 -8.19 -17.42
N LEU A 593 27.45 -8.43 -16.22
CA LEU A 593 27.25 -7.42 -15.18
C LEU A 593 28.55 -6.64 -14.86
N PRO A 594 28.50 -5.31 -14.63
CA PRO A 594 29.65 -4.56 -14.16
C PRO A 594 30.21 -5.10 -12.84
N ASP A 595 31.52 -5.01 -12.68
CA ASP A 595 32.14 -5.28 -11.38
C ASP A 595 31.71 -4.24 -10.34
N LEU A 596 31.99 -4.51 -9.06
CA LEU A 596 31.55 -3.64 -7.97
C LEU A 596 32.17 -2.24 -8.01
N GLU A 597 33.33 -2.05 -8.66
CA GLU A 597 34.00 -0.77 -8.74
C GLU A 597 33.44 0.10 -9.87
N GLU A 598 33.03 -0.50 -11.00
CA GLU A 598 32.35 0.17 -12.11
C GLU A 598 30.84 0.35 -11.85
N LEU A 599 30.22 -0.52 -11.05
CA LEU A 599 28.76 -0.55 -10.85
C LEU A 599 28.18 0.77 -10.32
N GLY A 600 28.96 1.57 -9.59
CA GLY A 600 28.48 2.80 -8.95
C GLY A 600 27.85 3.82 -9.91
N ILE A 601 28.46 4.07 -11.07
CA ILE A 601 27.91 5.02 -12.06
C ILE A 601 26.68 4.46 -12.77
N TYR A 602 26.68 3.17 -13.08
CA TYR A 602 25.53 2.53 -13.73
C TYR A 602 24.34 2.43 -12.78
N ARG A 603 24.61 2.24 -11.48
CA ARG A 603 23.61 2.34 -10.42
C ARG A 603 23.03 3.75 -10.37
N LEU A 604 23.86 4.79 -10.36
CA LEU A 604 23.37 6.18 -10.37
C LEU A 604 22.47 6.43 -11.60
N ILE A 605 22.88 5.97 -12.79
CA ILE A 605 22.07 6.09 -14.01
C ILE A 605 20.72 5.41 -13.81
N ALA A 606 20.68 4.18 -13.32
CA ALA A 606 19.43 3.47 -13.05
C ALA A 606 18.57 4.21 -12.00
N GLU A 607 19.14 4.64 -10.87
CA GLU A 607 18.42 5.33 -9.80
C GLU A 607 17.79 6.64 -10.26
N VAL A 608 18.53 7.47 -11.00
CA VAL A 608 18.00 8.72 -11.58
C VAL A 608 16.88 8.42 -12.57
N ASN A 609 17.04 7.40 -13.42
CA ASN A 609 15.99 7.01 -14.37
C ASN A 609 14.76 6.45 -13.66
N HIS A 610 14.92 5.58 -12.67
CA HIS A 610 13.83 5.04 -11.86
C HIS A 610 13.04 6.18 -11.21
N THR A 611 13.75 7.11 -10.57
CA THR A 611 13.15 8.25 -9.85
C THR A 611 12.38 9.19 -10.77
N LEU A 612 12.94 9.50 -11.95
CA LEU A 612 12.33 10.45 -12.88
C LEU A 612 11.35 9.81 -13.87
N SER A 613 11.30 8.48 -13.96
CA SER A 613 10.43 7.78 -14.92
C SER A 613 8.94 7.91 -14.62
N GLY A 614 8.58 8.24 -13.37
CA GLY A 614 7.18 8.16 -12.91
C GLY A 614 6.62 6.73 -12.85
N ARG A 615 7.42 5.70 -13.16
CA ARG A 615 7.03 4.29 -13.04
C ARG A 615 7.09 3.85 -11.57
N PHE A 616 6.28 2.86 -11.22
CA PHE A 616 6.34 2.27 -9.89
C PHE A 616 7.62 1.44 -9.75
N CYS A 617 8.34 1.65 -8.65
CA CYS A 617 9.65 1.06 -8.43
C CYS A 617 9.78 0.61 -6.97
N TYR A 618 10.14 -0.65 -6.74
CA TYR A 618 10.38 -1.17 -5.39
C TYR A 618 11.55 -0.49 -4.67
N CYS A 619 12.41 0.28 -5.37
CA CYS A 619 13.36 1.16 -4.71
C CYS A 619 12.67 2.16 -3.77
N HIS A 620 11.46 2.64 -4.09
CA HIS A 620 10.74 3.63 -3.30
C HIS A 620 10.34 3.17 -1.88
N LEU A 621 10.57 1.89 -1.55
CA LEU A 621 10.37 1.34 -0.21
C LEU A 621 11.67 1.48 0.61
N PRO A 622 11.60 1.81 1.92
CA PRO A 622 12.78 1.84 2.78
C PRO A 622 13.49 0.48 2.82
N LYS A 623 14.72 0.41 2.29
CA LYS A 623 15.57 -0.79 2.31
C LYS A 623 16.64 -0.68 3.40
N GLY A 624 16.84 -1.75 4.18
CA GLY A 624 17.95 -1.84 5.14
C GLY A 624 19.29 -2.07 4.44
N GLY A 625 20.37 -1.44 4.94
CA GLY A 625 21.76 -1.74 4.56
C GLY A 625 22.40 -0.81 3.52
N CYS A 626 21.80 -0.66 2.33
CA CYS A 626 22.42 0.04 1.19
C CYS A 626 21.87 1.44 0.87
N HIS A 627 20.81 1.89 1.54
CA HIS A 627 20.24 3.24 1.41
C HIS A 627 20.41 4.05 2.73
N PRO A 628 20.45 5.39 2.66
CA PRO A 628 20.28 6.24 3.85
C PRO A 628 18.89 6.05 4.48
N LYS A 629 18.79 6.28 5.80
CA LYS A 629 17.58 5.96 6.62
C LYS A 629 16.27 6.59 6.12
N PHE A 630 16.35 7.71 5.42
CA PHE A 630 15.21 8.49 4.93
C PHE A 630 15.22 8.64 3.41
N GLU A 631 16.10 7.91 2.73
CA GLU A 631 16.30 8.03 1.30
C GLU A 631 15.84 6.75 0.61
N THR A 632 14.87 6.89 -0.29
CA THR A 632 14.23 5.78 -0.99
C THR A 632 14.55 5.73 -2.48
N HIS A 633 15.30 6.70 -3.01
CA HIS A 633 15.58 6.78 -4.45
C HIS A 633 17.04 6.45 -4.76
N LEU A 634 17.96 6.90 -3.90
CA LEU A 634 19.40 6.75 -4.10
C LEU A 634 20.05 5.82 -3.07
N SER A 635 20.97 4.97 -3.51
CA SER A 635 21.85 4.22 -2.61
C SER A 635 22.76 5.16 -1.82
N ARG A 636 23.36 4.67 -0.72
CA ARG A 636 24.33 5.44 0.08
C ARG A 636 25.50 5.94 -0.76
N GLU A 637 25.98 5.07 -1.64
CA GLU A 637 27.05 5.41 -2.57
C GLU A 637 26.62 6.56 -3.47
N SER A 638 25.45 6.48 -4.12
CA SER A 638 24.97 7.55 -4.98
C SER A 638 24.70 8.85 -4.22
N ASP A 639 24.08 8.74 -3.04
CA ASP A 639 23.75 9.86 -2.17
C ASP A 639 25.02 10.63 -1.77
N GLY A 640 26.06 9.91 -1.32
CA GLY A 640 27.31 10.49 -0.87
C GLY A 640 28.28 10.89 -1.99
N ASP A 641 28.42 10.09 -3.04
CA ASP A 641 29.43 10.32 -4.09
C ASP A 641 29.01 11.39 -5.09
N TYR A 642 27.71 11.58 -5.34
CA TYR A 642 27.22 12.46 -6.41
C TYR A 642 26.51 13.72 -5.90
N GLY A 643 26.79 14.14 -4.66
CA GLY A 643 26.42 15.46 -4.15
C GLY A 643 24.98 15.61 -3.66
N PHE A 644 24.25 14.51 -3.53
CA PHE A 644 22.89 14.44 -3.01
C PHE A 644 22.82 14.46 -1.47
N HIS A 645 23.92 14.15 -0.80
CA HIS A 645 23.98 14.12 0.64
C HIS A 645 23.79 15.53 1.24
N GLY A 646 22.82 15.67 2.13
CA GLY A 646 22.52 16.92 2.82
C GLY A 646 21.80 17.96 1.95
N THR A 647 21.27 17.58 0.79
CA THR A 647 20.45 18.46 -0.06
C THR A 647 19.02 18.55 0.47
N ASN A 648 18.41 19.72 0.36
CA ASN A 648 16.97 19.87 0.55
C ASN A 648 16.17 19.27 -0.65
N THR A 649 14.84 19.22 -0.55
CA THR A 649 13.99 18.59 -1.59
C THR A 649 14.13 19.24 -2.97
N TRP A 650 14.28 20.57 -3.03
CA TRP A 650 14.45 21.29 -4.29
C TRP A 650 15.83 21.02 -4.90
N GLU A 651 16.89 21.14 -4.10
CA GLU A 651 18.28 20.86 -4.49
C GLU A 651 18.42 19.41 -5.01
N ARG A 652 17.75 18.47 -4.34
CA ARG A 652 17.71 17.06 -4.74
C ARG A 652 17.04 16.89 -6.11
N TRP A 653 15.89 17.52 -6.30
CA TRP A 653 15.18 17.49 -7.58
C TRP A 653 16.00 18.12 -8.72
N GLN A 654 16.70 19.21 -8.45
CA GLN A 654 17.62 19.83 -9.41
C GLN A 654 18.77 18.89 -9.78
N LEU A 655 19.40 18.23 -8.80
CA LEU A 655 20.46 17.26 -9.10
C LEU A 655 19.99 16.06 -9.90
N LEU A 656 18.78 15.54 -9.63
CA LEU A 656 18.21 14.45 -10.42
C LEU A 656 18.06 14.88 -11.89
N ASN A 657 17.49 16.06 -12.15
CA ASN A 657 17.35 16.59 -13.51
C ASN A 657 18.69 16.90 -14.17
N PHE A 658 19.64 17.45 -13.40
CA PHE A 658 21.00 17.71 -13.86
C PHE A 658 21.69 16.42 -14.31
N PHE A 659 21.69 15.38 -13.48
CA PHE A 659 22.30 14.10 -13.85
C PHE A 659 21.57 13.44 -15.01
N LYS A 660 20.24 13.54 -15.08
CA LYS A 660 19.46 13.08 -16.24
C LYS A 660 19.91 13.78 -17.53
N HIS A 661 20.20 15.08 -17.47
CA HIS A 661 20.74 15.84 -18.58
C HIS A 661 22.18 15.43 -18.92
N VAL A 662 23.06 15.26 -17.92
CA VAL A 662 24.43 14.76 -18.09
C VAL A 662 24.44 13.41 -18.82
N PHE A 663 23.57 12.48 -18.43
CA PHE A 663 23.50 11.14 -19.05
C PHE A 663 23.01 11.17 -20.50
N GLY A 664 22.30 12.23 -20.89
CA GLY A 664 21.88 12.46 -22.27
C GLY A 664 22.91 13.19 -23.13
N HIS A 665 24.01 13.69 -22.55
CA HIS A 665 25.02 14.44 -23.27
C HIS A 665 25.80 13.52 -24.23
N LYS A 666 26.05 13.99 -25.47
CA LYS A 666 26.69 13.18 -26.53
C LYS A 666 28.11 12.68 -26.17
N ASP A 667 28.82 13.47 -25.37
CA ASP A 667 30.21 13.19 -24.96
C ASP A 667 30.27 12.51 -23.58
N PHE A 668 29.11 12.20 -22.98
CA PHE A 668 29.06 11.52 -21.70
C PHE A 668 29.63 10.10 -21.80
N ASN A 669 30.50 9.76 -20.86
CA ASN A 669 31.05 8.43 -20.67
C ASN A 669 30.98 8.02 -19.19
N ALA A 670 30.20 6.97 -18.90
CA ALA A 670 29.97 6.48 -17.54
C ALA A 670 31.29 6.10 -16.85
N ARG A 671 32.18 5.34 -17.51
CA ARG A 671 33.45 4.92 -16.92
C ARG A 671 34.37 6.11 -16.61
N LYS A 672 34.48 7.09 -17.52
CA LYS A 672 35.26 8.32 -17.25
C LYS A 672 34.73 9.11 -16.06
N MET A 673 33.41 9.18 -15.90
CA MET A 673 32.81 9.84 -14.73
C MET A 673 33.12 9.09 -13.44
N GLN A 674 33.03 7.75 -13.47
CA GLN A 674 33.40 6.90 -12.34
C GLN A 674 34.88 7.06 -12.00
N GLU A 675 35.78 6.99 -12.99
CA GLU A 675 37.22 7.24 -12.82
C GLU A 675 37.48 8.61 -12.20
N ALA A 676 36.83 9.66 -12.71
CA ALA A 676 36.94 11.03 -12.18
C ALA A 676 36.45 11.12 -10.72
N LYS A 677 35.40 10.37 -10.35
CA LYS A 677 34.93 10.31 -8.96
C LYS A 677 35.90 9.57 -8.04
N ARG A 678 36.54 8.52 -8.55
CA ARG A 678 37.47 7.65 -7.79
C ARG A 678 38.88 8.24 -7.71
N HIS A 679 39.19 9.26 -8.50
CA HIS A 679 40.50 9.90 -8.50
C HIS A 679 40.82 10.53 -7.11
N PRO A 680 42.09 10.48 -6.65
CA PRO A 680 42.50 11.07 -5.38
C PRO A 680 42.20 12.58 -5.28
N ASP A 681 42.42 13.32 -6.37
CA ASP A 681 41.99 14.71 -6.51
C ASP A 681 40.46 14.82 -6.62
N LYS A 682 39.84 15.31 -5.54
CA LYS A 682 38.39 15.51 -5.42
C LYS A 682 37.79 16.51 -6.40
N LYS A 683 38.61 17.31 -7.10
CA LYS A 683 38.14 18.23 -8.14
C LYS A 683 37.90 17.55 -9.49
N LYS A 684 38.36 16.32 -9.70
CA LYS A 684 38.25 15.64 -11.00
C LYS A 684 36.82 15.39 -11.44
N LEU A 685 35.92 15.05 -10.53
CA LEU A 685 34.50 14.92 -10.86
C LEU A 685 33.90 16.26 -11.33
N GLU A 686 34.22 17.36 -10.63
CA GLU A 686 33.78 18.70 -11.02
C GLU A 686 34.35 19.07 -12.40
N GLN A 687 35.64 18.85 -12.64
CA GLN A 687 36.28 19.10 -13.94
C GLN A 687 35.64 18.28 -15.08
N TYR A 688 35.31 17.02 -14.81
CA TYR A 688 34.65 16.17 -15.79
C TYR A 688 33.23 16.69 -16.11
N LEU A 689 32.43 17.00 -15.09
CA LEU A 689 31.10 17.56 -15.28
C LEU A 689 31.14 18.93 -15.99
N ASP A 690 32.12 19.77 -15.66
CA ASP A 690 32.33 21.08 -16.30
C ASP A 690 32.77 20.93 -17.77
N SER A 691 33.50 19.87 -18.11
CA SER A 691 33.86 19.56 -19.51
C SER A 691 32.65 19.16 -20.37
N LEU A 692 31.59 18.64 -19.74
CA LEU A 692 30.33 18.32 -20.42
C LEU A 692 29.39 19.53 -20.43
N ILE A 693 29.30 20.23 -19.31
CA ILE A 693 28.38 21.36 -19.10
C ILE A 693 29.20 22.50 -18.47
N PRO A 694 29.73 23.42 -19.29
CA PRO A 694 30.57 24.51 -18.80
C PRO A 694 29.84 25.38 -17.77
N ASN A 695 30.48 25.66 -16.65
CA ASN A 695 29.95 26.41 -15.52
C ASN A 695 28.68 25.79 -14.91
N PHE A 696 28.53 24.46 -14.92
CA PHE A 696 27.30 23.80 -14.50
C PHE A 696 26.85 24.20 -13.08
N GLN A 697 27.77 24.51 -12.16
CA GLN A 697 27.45 24.95 -10.81
C GLN A 697 26.58 26.20 -10.81
N ARG A 698 26.81 27.15 -11.72
CA ARG A 698 25.95 28.34 -11.88
C ARG A 698 24.58 28.00 -12.48
N SER A 699 24.51 26.95 -13.29
CA SER A 699 23.27 26.56 -13.98
C SER A 699 22.28 25.81 -13.09
N ILE A 700 22.74 25.25 -11.97
CA ILE A 700 21.91 24.44 -11.06
C ILE A 700 21.67 25.12 -9.70
N VAL A 701 22.38 26.20 -9.38
CA VAL A 701 22.21 26.96 -8.14
C VAL A 701 21.08 27.97 -8.29
N ASP A 702 20.15 27.97 -7.34
CA ASP A 702 19.20 29.06 -7.12
C ASP A 702 19.70 29.91 -5.95
N THR A 703 19.98 31.18 -6.20
CA THR A 703 20.50 32.11 -5.18
C THR A 703 19.51 32.41 -4.04
N VAL A 704 18.24 32.08 -4.21
CA VAL A 704 17.17 32.29 -3.21
C VAL A 704 16.93 31.04 -2.38
N LEU A 705 17.08 29.85 -2.97
CA LEU A 705 16.67 28.57 -2.35
C LEU A 705 17.82 27.56 -2.11
N GLY A 706 18.99 27.79 -2.69
CA GLY A 706 20.16 26.89 -2.61
C GLY A 706 21.26 27.39 -1.69
N GLU A 707 22.00 26.45 -1.08
CA GLU A 707 23.21 26.80 -0.35
C GLU A 707 24.31 27.31 -1.30
N ILE A 708 25.14 28.27 -0.85
CA ILE A 708 26.33 28.75 -1.60
C ILE A 708 27.28 27.59 -1.98
N VAL A 709 27.24 26.49 -1.22
CA VAL A 709 28.10 25.31 -1.37
C VAL A 709 27.42 24.14 -2.12
N PHE A 710 26.26 24.37 -2.75
CA PHE A 710 25.55 23.37 -3.56
C PHE A 710 26.08 23.33 -5.02
N PRO A 711 26.29 22.14 -5.62
CA PRO A 711 26.24 20.80 -5.01
C PRO A 711 27.58 20.38 -4.35
N LYS A 712 27.49 19.53 -3.31
CA LYS A 712 28.65 19.07 -2.51
C LYS A 712 29.36 17.86 -3.14
N LEU A 713 29.95 18.03 -4.33
CA LEU A 713 30.53 16.92 -5.13
C LEU A 713 31.86 16.35 -4.61
N LYS A 714 32.51 17.06 -3.67
CA LYS A 714 33.78 16.64 -3.05
C LYS A 714 33.59 15.57 -1.97
N ALA A 715 32.38 15.42 -1.45
CA ALA A 715 32.03 14.36 -0.50
C ALA A 715 32.12 12.99 -1.19
N GLY A 716 32.36 11.93 -0.40
CA GLY A 716 32.34 10.58 -0.95
C GLY A 716 32.29 9.53 0.14
N VAL A 717 31.74 8.37 -0.21
CA VAL A 717 31.59 7.24 0.71
C VAL A 717 32.87 6.40 0.67
N SER A 718 33.41 6.09 1.85
CA SER A 718 34.53 5.16 2.00
C SER A 718 34.03 3.78 2.40
N PHE A 719 34.62 2.75 1.80
CA PHE A 719 34.31 1.34 2.05
C PHE A 719 35.57 0.64 2.56
N PRO A 720 35.89 0.75 3.87
CA PRO A 720 37.15 0.24 4.42
C PRO A 720 37.31 -1.29 4.28
N ASN A 721 36.20 -2.03 4.13
CA ASN A 721 36.18 -3.49 3.99
C ASN A 721 35.80 -3.94 2.56
N GLY A 722 36.01 -3.08 1.55
CA GLY A 722 35.54 -3.31 0.19
C GLY A 722 34.06 -2.95 -0.01
N ARG A 723 33.66 -2.70 -1.27
CA ARG A 723 32.27 -2.36 -1.59
C ARG A 723 31.35 -3.56 -1.38
N PRO A 724 30.26 -3.42 -0.62
CA PRO A 724 29.27 -4.48 -0.54
C PRO A 724 28.50 -4.57 -1.87
N PRO A 725 28.12 -5.78 -2.32
CA PRO A 725 27.20 -5.93 -3.44
C PRO A 725 25.88 -5.25 -3.11
N CYS A 726 25.46 -4.33 -3.97
CA CYS A 726 24.19 -3.63 -3.84
C CYS A 726 23.45 -3.69 -5.18
N TRP A 727 22.45 -4.57 -5.18
CA TRP A 727 21.63 -4.93 -6.33
C TRP A 727 20.23 -4.32 -6.28
N CYS A 728 20.03 -3.29 -5.44
CA CYS A 728 18.72 -2.74 -5.13
C CYS A 728 17.99 -2.14 -6.35
N VAL A 729 18.74 -1.82 -7.42
CA VAL A 729 18.25 -1.25 -8.68
C VAL A 729 18.16 -2.28 -9.81
N MET A 730 18.56 -3.54 -9.56
CA MET A 730 18.48 -4.62 -10.57
C MET A 730 17.10 -5.26 -10.55
N HIS A 731 16.07 -4.47 -10.86
CA HIS A 731 14.71 -4.96 -11.02
C HIS A 731 13.97 -4.05 -12.00
N ASP A 732 12.87 -4.56 -12.54
CA ASP A 732 12.09 -3.80 -13.51
C ASP A 732 11.26 -2.71 -12.82
N ALA A 733 11.19 -1.55 -13.46
CA ALA A 733 10.24 -0.51 -13.09
C ALA A 733 8.88 -0.82 -13.74
N ILE A 734 7.83 -0.94 -12.92
CA ILE A 734 6.49 -1.31 -13.35
C ILE A 734 5.81 -0.06 -13.92
N ALA A 735 5.57 -0.07 -15.23
CA ALA A 735 4.69 0.90 -15.86
C ALA A 735 3.23 0.54 -15.56
N PRO A 736 2.33 1.52 -15.31
CA PRO A 736 0.90 1.24 -15.37
C PRO A 736 0.55 0.73 -16.77
N GLU A 737 -0.31 -0.29 -16.85
CA GLU A 737 -0.72 -0.87 -18.13
C GLU A 737 -1.33 0.22 -19.03
N GLY A 738 -0.75 0.42 -20.22
CA GLY A 738 -1.19 1.44 -21.20
C GLY A 738 -0.12 2.42 -21.70
N LEU A 739 1.15 2.31 -21.25
CA LEU A 739 2.30 3.10 -21.73
C LEU A 739 3.40 2.25 -22.37
#